data_AF-A0A7D9LSC1-F1
#
_entry.id   AF-A0A7D9LSC1-F1
#
_cell.length_a   1.000
_cell.length_b   1.000
_cell.length_c   1.000
_cell.angle_alpha   90.00
_cell.angle_beta   90.00
_cell.angle_gamma   90.00
#
_symmetry.space_group_name_H-M   'P 1'
#
loop_
_entity.id
_entity.type
_entity.pdbx_description
1 polymer ?
#
loop_
_entity_poly.entity_id
_entity_poly.type
_entity_poly.pdbx_seq_one_letter_code
_entity_poly.pdbx_strand_id
1 'polypeptide(L)'
;MDQLDFSPNIVKLVSGLWQHDVSGHLLITTRRKPTALANDIRDFDERCCLSLKCFEIEEGKKFLFRRFGIVHDEEVERVAEKLVQQLGGLPLALEQAGAYIKSLPCTIPQYLELYDKQHIRLLNRQKATRVSEYDSPERSAVRTTWHLNFGHIKQSVDDGRAASRFLYASAFLNPNEIQKDIINIGEPPIEDEEFGECVKTPLGRRQVLKLLTDFSLFKETLSSNLSVHHLVQEVILENLNPEAELQSINDAILTFYNWHKLCLHSYDLVRHLKRMIKQSNVDRTKIFQPKTARIVYEYAVHLSANSKHDEAKEVANFANDIFNLSNQQVPAISLFPHTMPLPELVRRHIQYSCNAPATSKKDECRDGVEMQSPSVTSEQLEEMRMKGNDLFKKGFYNDALKIYYDAIDISRNTAFFDVRLLSNRASVYLKLGQYDEALEDAEEYILQRPKCWRGYARKALALVQLKDMQGAYVAASLAYYYKRNIFHDFEPFRVTFDSSLEKSLYVCHSTSNFSTALRKIRISHLRRNLSNSISDDLQVVILEPDHYLVSVQTVGSDLVYGNDKVHSIGNCILVGSEGKCSVTFDDNLNIAFVKNFVAYNVRFYSRFTNCHFLSGSVVKLAHCSFESSNHSYTSFCSFGELKVDFCTFSNCTKGGLLVVGDAEIENSEFFGNATALEVRKGGRLLVRKTRMYGNKQGLLIGPQAKECVVEDCDLYDNESCGIFVTNCASDVTIKGNHVYDNDELGISVTQNSNVSILENEILRNDGWGIFIVDHSQAVVKENKIHHNQCGGIYLLNCSVGKSVIEYNNISFNSGPGIYEEDSLTKRKENKLQDNKEERNQSTAQSEAKLCYCCKKPTTNLKKCSNCFTAQYCGKNCQRSDWKNHRGICDRLLSDGSIALNYVRDPLMAIYSSPNERDPSDDCKYTFTLALRGASLLPVGPKYCQPPNATSWFIVKMSAGVSVEQGKGYDPSVVRLYDRSLKIDGFLTGADQIYHLVWKHGAMAEMFIYWRKLFMWVKGPEDGKLRVFINEFPPYQNW
;
A
#
# COMPACT_ATOMS: atom_id res chain seq x y z
N MET A 1 13.97 -26.64 -3.40
CA MET A 1 13.94 -28.12 -3.33
C MET A 1 15.07 -28.80 -4.11
N ASP A 2 15.79 -28.06 -4.96
CA ASP A 2 16.89 -28.58 -5.78
C ASP A 2 18.30 -28.23 -5.29
N GLN A 3 18.46 -28.02 -3.98
CA GLN A 3 19.79 -27.83 -3.38
C GLN A 3 20.44 -29.19 -3.10
N LEU A 4 21.77 -29.26 -3.18
CA LEU A 4 22.55 -30.47 -2.86
C LEU A 4 22.31 -30.94 -1.42
N ASP A 5 21.99 -30.00 -0.50
CA ASP A 5 21.58 -30.26 0.88
C ASP A 5 20.16 -29.70 1.13
N PHE A 6 19.35 -30.35 1.96
CA PHE A 6 18.07 -29.75 2.37
C PHE A 6 18.34 -28.51 3.21
N SER A 7 17.64 -27.41 2.90
CA SER A 7 17.70 -26.23 3.78
C SER A 7 17.19 -26.59 5.18
N PRO A 8 17.73 -26.00 6.26
CA PRO A 8 17.28 -26.26 7.63
C PRO A 8 15.76 -26.07 7.82
N ASN A 9 15.15 -25.15 7.06
CA ASN A 9 13.71 -24.91 7.08
C ASN A 9 12.90 -26.07 6.47
N ILE A 10 13.39 -26.66 5.38
CA ILE A 10 12.75 -27.84 4.78
C ILE A 10 12.90 -29.02 5.71
N VAL A 11 14.08 -29.27 6.27
CA VAL A 11 14.28 -30.33 7.29
C VAL A 11 13.32 -30.13 8.45
N LYS A 12 13.21 -28.91 8.99
CA LYS A 12 12.25 -28.57 10.06
C LYS A 12 10.79 -28.75 9.64
N LEU A 13 10.44 -28.52 8.38
CA LEU A 13 9.12 -28.81 7.85
C LEU A 13 8.90 -30.33 7.82
N VAL A 14 9.73 -31.10 7.12
CA VAL A 14 9.53 -32.56 6.98
C VAL A 14 9.87 -33.40 8.21
N SER A 15 10.46 -32.84 9.27
CA SER A 15 10.80 -33.57 10.51
C SER A 15 10.39 -32.81 11.80
N GLY A 16 9.55 -31.79 11.67
CA GLY A 16 9.15 -30.94 12.79
C GLY A 16 8.12 -31.59 13.71
N LEU A 17 8.12 -31.16 14.98
CA LEU A 17 7.19 -31.64 16.02
C LEU A 17 5.71 -31.44 15.68
N TRP A 18 5.39 -30.56 14.73
CA TRP A 18 4.02 -30.31 14.25
C TRP A 18 3.37 -31.57 13.64
N GLN A 19 4.15 -32.56 13.19
CA GLN A 19 3.63 -33.80 12.63
C GLN A 19 2.80 -34.63 13.62
N HIS A 20 2.96 -34.39 14.93
CA HIS A 20 2.22 -35.12 15.95
C HIS A 20 0.82 -34.54 16.26
N ASP A 21 0.56 -33.28 15.86
CA ASP A 21 -0.64 -32.53 16.27
C ASP A 21 -1.57 -32.14 15.10
N VAL A 22 -1.34 -32.64 13.87
CA VAL A 22 -2.09 -32.20 12.67
C VAL A 22 -2.68 -33.40 11.89
N SER A 23 -3.96 -33.30 11.50
CA SER A 23 -4.62 -34.24 10.59
C SER A 23 -4.49 -33.80 9.12
N GLY A 24 -3.68 -34.51 8.31
CA GLY A 24 -3.55 -34.24 6.87
C GLY A 24 -2.35 -34.94 6.20
N HIS A 25 -2.22 -34.81 4.88
CA HIS A 25 -1.09 -35.35 4.10
C HIS A 25 -0.29 -34.23 3.43
N LEU A 26 1.05 -34.35 3.41
CA LEU A 26 1.95 -33.45 2.70
C LEU A 26 2.57 -34.18 1.50
N LEU A 27 2.24 -33.74 0.28
CA LEU A 27 2.87 -34.26 -0.95
C LEU A 27 4.07 -33.40 -1.34
N ILE A 28 5.20 -34.03 -1.61
CA ILE A 28 6.45 -33.36 -1.98
C ILE A 28 6.97 -33.93 -3.30
N THR A 29 7.31 -33.06 -4.25
CA THR A 29 8.04 -33.44 -5.47
C THR A 29 9.52 -33.06 -5.35
N THR A 30 10.42 -33.96 -5.74
CA THR A 30 11.87 -33.75 -5.65
C THR A 30 12.63 -34.53 -6.71
N ARG A 31 13.79 -34.03 -7.13
CA ARG A 31 14.74 -34.73 -8.01
C ARG A 31 15.63 -35.74 -7.27
N ARG A 32 15.54 -35.79 -5.93
CA ARG A 32 16.35 -36.68 -5.09
C ARG A 32 15.87 -38.12 -5.16
N LYS A 33 16.82 -39.06 -5.15
CA LYS A 33 16.52 -40.50 -5.02
C LYS A 33 16.02 -40.79 -3.60
N PRO A 34 15.09 -41.75 -3.39
CA PRO A 34 14.57 -42.12 -2.07
C PRO A 34 15.67 -42.39 -1.03
N THR A 35 16.75 -43.06 -1.43
CA THR A 35 17.91 -43.37 -0.58
C THR A 35 18.63 -42.13 -0.04
N ALA A 36 18.65 -41.03 -0.79
CA ALA A 36 19.23 -39.77 -0.34
C ALA A 36 18.30 -39.04 0.65
N LEU A 37 16.99 -39.23 0.54
CA LEU A 37 15.99 -38.66 1.45
C LEU A 37 16.02 -39.35 2.82
N ALA A 38 16.26 -40.67 2.83
CA ALA A 38 16.38 -41.45 4.06
C ALA A 38 17.52 -40.99 4.99
N ASN A 39 18.57 -40.37 4.43
CA ASN A 39 19.69 -39.83 5.21
C ASN A 39 19.35 -38.49 5.87
N ASP A 40 18.45 -37.70 5.27
CA ASP A 40 18.18 -36.32 5.69
C ASP A 40 16.86 -36.16 6.47
N ILE A 41 15.94 -37.14 6.35
CA ILE A 41 14.63 -37.13 6.99
C ILE A 41 14.55 -38.27 7.99
N ARG A 42 14.32 -37.91 9.27
CA ARG A 42 14.14 -38.88 10.35
C ARG A 42 12.83 -39.66 10.15
N ASP A 43 12.88 -40.98 10.36
CA ASP A 43 11.72 -41.89 10.26
C ASP A 43 11.07 -41.96 8.86
N PHE A 44 11.85 -41.68 7.80
CA PHE A 44 11.40 -41.73 6.41
C PHE A 44 11.20 -43.17 5.90
N ASP A 45 9.99 -43.47 5.42
CA ASP A 45 9.68 -44.74 4.75
C ASP A 45 9.75 -44.56 3.22
N GLU A 46 10.72 -45.20 2.58
CA GLU A 46 10.88 -45.17 1.12
C GLU A 46 9.63 -45.65 0.37
N ARG A 47 8.76 -46.46 1.00
CA ARG A 47 7.50 -46.92 0.40
C ARG A 47 6.49 -45.79 0.16
N CYS A 48 6.67 -44.65 0.80
CA CYS A 48 5.86 -43.45 0.58
C CYS A 48 6.32 -42.63 -0.64
N CYS A 49 7.41 -43.03 -1.32
CA CYS A 49 7.86 -42.37 -2.55
C CYS A 49 7.19 -42.94 -3.79
N LEU A 50 6.58 -42.05 -4.58
CA LEU A 50 6.08 -42.36 -5.91
C LEU A 50 7.07 -41.86 -6.97
N SER A 51 7.71 -42.79 -7.68
CA SER A 51 8.56 -42.46 -8.83
C SER A 51 7.68 -42.14 -10.04
N LEU A 52 7.79 -40.91 -10.56
CA LEU A 52 7.08 -40.49 -11.76
C LEU A 52 7.77 -41.06 -13.01
N LYS A 53 7.00 -41.71 -13.88
CA LYS A 53 7.47 -42.25 -15.16
C LYS A 53 7.00 -41.35 -16.31
N CYS A 54 7.72 -41.41 -17.44
CA CYS A 54 7.26 -40.84 -18.70
C CYS A 54 5.97 -41.54 -19.18
N PHE A 55 5.24 -40.90 -20.09
CA PHE A 55 4.05 -41.50 -20.68
C PHE A 55 4.38 -42.75 -21.46
N GLU A 56 3.52 -43.76 -21.33
CA GLU A 56 3.53 -44.88 -22.25
C GLU A 56 3.11 -44.42 -23.66
N ILE A 57 3.39 -45.22 -24.67
CA ILE A 57 3.13 -44.88 -26.08
C ILE A 57 1.67 -44.46 -26.29
N GLU A 58 0.72 -45.21 -25.74
CA GLU A 58 -0.71 -44.92 -25.85
C GLU A 58 -1.13 -43.64 -25.11
N GLU A 59 -0.54 -43.37 -23.94
CA GLU A 59 -0.79 -42.15 -23.18
C GLU A 59 -0.23 -40.92 -23.90
N GLY A 60 0.98 -41.03 -24.47
CA GLY A 60 1.61 -40.00 -25.28
C GLY A 60 0.81 -39.68 -26.55
N LYS A 61 0.33 -40.70 -27.27
CA LYS A 61 -0.55 -40.52 -28.44
C LYS A 61 -1.83 -39.79 -28.05
N LYS A 62 -2.52 -40.25 -26.99
CA LYS A 62 -3.75 -39.60 -26.49
C LYS A 62 -3.49 -38.16 -26.06
N PHE A 63 -2.35 -37.89 -25.42
CA PHE A 63 -1.94 -36.55 -25.04
C PHE A 63 -1.80 -35.66 -26.28
N LEU A 64 -1.09 -36.11 -27.31
CA LEU A 64 -0.93 -35.37 -28.56
C LEU A 64 -2.30 -35.11 -29.23
N PHE A 65 -3.13 -36.14 -29.45
CA PHE A 65 -4.41 -35.97 -30.13
C PHE A 65 -5.36 -35.00 -29.42
N ARG A 66 -5.46 -35.10 -28.09
CA ARG A 66 -6.28 -34.17 -27.28
C ARG A 66 -5.78 -32.74 -27.36
N ARG A 67 -4.46 -32.55 -27.34
CA ARG A 67 -3.86 -31.21 -27.29
C ARG A 67 -3.97 -30.47 -28.63
N PHE A 68 -4.02 -31.19 -29.75
CA PHE A 68 -4.02 -30.60 -31.10
C PHE A 68 -5.32 -30.76 -31.88
N GLY A 69 -6.32 -31.48 -31.34
CA GLY A 69 -7.62 -31.64 -32.01
C GLY A 69 -7.53 -32.44 -33.31
N ILE A 70 -6.57 -33.37 -33.39
CA ILE A 70 -6.36 -34.22 -34.57
C ILE A 70 -7.42 -35.33 -34.57
N VAL A 71 -8.08 -35.54 -35.71
CA VAL A 71 -9.04 -36.62 -35.92
C VAL A 71 -8.29 -37.94 -36.01
N HIS A 72 -8.78 -38.98 -35.30
CA HIS A 72 -8.18 -40.31 -35.35
C HIS A 72 -8.20 -40.87 -36.77
N ASP A 73 -7.02 -41.17 -37.29
CA ASP A 73 -6.75 -41.82 -38.57
C ASP A 73 -5.57 -42.79 -38.36
N GLU A 74 -5.66 -44.02 -38.89
CA GLU A 74 -4.67 -45.09 -38.68
C GLU A 74 -3.27 -44.68 -39.17
N GLU A 75 -3.17 -43.92 -40.25
CA GLU A 75 -1.88 -43.45 -40.77
C GLU A 75 -1.27 -42.39 -39.84
N VAL A 76 -2.08 -41.47 -39.33
CA VAL A 76 -1.68 -40.42 -38.39
C VAL A 76 -1.29 -41.03 -37.04
N GLU A 77 -1.96 -42.11 -36.64
CA GLU A 77 -1.67 -42.83 -35.39
C GLU A 77 -0.30 -43.49 -35.40
N ARG A 78 0.06 -44.14 -36.51
CA ARG A 78 1.38 -44.74 -36.69
C ARG A 78 2.51 -43.71 -36.65
N VAL A 79 2.29 -42.52 -37.22
CA VAL A 79 3.31 -41.45 -37.20
C VAL A 79 3.39 -40.77 -35.82
N ALA A 80 2.25 -40.60 -35.15
CA ALA A 80 2.21 -40.09 -33.77
C ALA A 80 2.95 -41.03 -32.80
N GLU A 81 2.80 -42.35 -32.97
CA GLU A 81 3.57 -43.34 -32.22
C GLU A 81 5.07 -43.14 -32.39
N LYS A 82 5.54 -42.99 -33.63
CA LYS A 82 6.96 -42.75 -33.93
C LYS A 82 7.47 -41.46 -33.29
N LEU A 83 6.68 -40.39 -33.29
CA LEU A 83 7.04 -39.14 -32.61
C LEU A 83 7.13 -39.33 -31.08
N VAL A 84 6.18 -40.02 -30.46
CA VAL A 84 6.20 -40.31 -29.01
C VAL A 84 7.43 -41.13 -28.63
N GLN A 85 7.78 -42.12 -29.45
CA GLN A 85 9.00 -42.92 -29.27
C GLN A 85 10.27 -42.07 -29.36
N GLN A 86 10.37 -41.17 -30.36
CA GLN A 86 11.53 -40.27 -30.52
C GLN A 86 11.69 -39.26 -29.38
N LEU A 87 10.57 -38.84 -28.77
CA LEU A 87 10.56 -37.91 -27.63
C LEU A 87 10.64 -38.63 -26.27
N GLY A 88 10.76 -39.95 -26.25
CA GLY A 88 10.88 -40.77 -25.03
C GLY A 88 9.66 -40.72 -24.12
N GLY A 89 8.48 -40.39 -24.67
CA GLY A 89 7.23 -40.26 -23.88
C GLY A 89 7.24 -39.10 -22.88
N LEU A 90 8.18 -38.15 -22.96
CA LEU A 90 8.29 -37.08 -21.98
C LEU A 90 7.17 -36.04 -22.20
N PRO A 91 6.29 -35.77 -21.20
CA PRO A 91 5.16 -34.86 -21.36
C PRO A 91 5.56 -33.45 -21.81
N LEU A 92 6.68 -32.91 -21.30
CA LEU A 92 7.17 -31.59 -21.67
C LEU A 92 7.63 -31.52 -23.14
N ALA A 93 8.37 -32.52 -23.61
CA ALA A 93 8.84 -32.56 -25.00
C ALA A 93 7.67 -32.74 -25.97
N LEU A 94 6.68 -33.56 -25.59
CA LEU A 94 5.43 -33.73 -26.35
C LEU A 94 4.63 -32.43 -26.43
N GLU A 95 4.54 -31.68 -25.32
CA GLU A 95 3.89 -30.37 -25.30
C GLU A 95 4.59 -29.35 -26.20
N GLN A 96 5.93 -29.30 -26.18
CA GLN A 96 6.72 -28.38 -27.02
C GLN A 96 6.64 -28.73 -28.51
N ALA A 97 6.74 -30.01 -28.86
CA ALA A 97 6.55 -30.50 -30.22
C ALA A 97 5.14 -30.20 -30.72
N GLY A 98 4.18 -30.43 -29.85
CA GLY A 98 2.78 -30.11 -30.06
C GLY A 98 2.48 -28.65 -30.36
N ALA A 99 3.00 -27.77 -29.51
CA ALA A 99 2.87 -26.34 -29.66
C ALA A 99 3.46 -25.86 -30.99
N TYR A 100 4.59 -26.42 -31.40
CA TYR A 100 5.20 -26.13 -32.70
C TYR A 100 4.31 -26.56 -33.88
N ILE A 101 3.82 -27.81 -33.87
CA ILE A 101 2.94 -28.37 -34.91
C ILE A 101 1.69 -27.49 -35.08
N LYS A 102 1.10 -27.06 -33.97
CA LYS A 102 -0.09 -26.20 -33.94
C LYS A 102 0.18 -24.78 -34.43
N SER A 103 1.28 -24.18 -33.99
CA SER A 103 1.60 -22.77 -34.26
C SER A 103 2.15 -22.53 -35.66
N LEU A 104 2.77 -23.53 -36.30
CA LEU A 104 3.33 -23.47 -37.65
C LEU A 104 2.57 -24.36 -38.67
N PRO A 105 1.26 -24.54 -38.45
CA PRO A 105 0.39 -25.62 -38.97
C PRO A 105 1.08 -26.67 -39.87
N CYS A 106 2.02 -27.44 -39.30
CA CYS A 106 2.73 -28.50 -40.02
C CYS A 106 2.21 -29.89 -39.62
N THR A 107 2.44 -30.91 -40.44
CA THR A 107 1.99 -32.27 -40.13
C THR A 107 3.00 -33.00 -39.21
N ILE A 108 2.55 -34.02 -38.48
CA ILE A 108 3.44 -34.85 -37.63
C ILE A 108 4.64 -35.40 -38.44
N PRO A 109 4.48 -35.94 -39.67
CA PRO A 109 5.61 -36.35 -40.49
C PRO A 109 6.62 -35.22 -40.80
N GLN A 110 6.13 -34.03 -41.12
CA GLN A 110 6.98 -32.87 -41.40
C GLN A 110 7.77 -32.44 -40.17
N TYR A 111 7.12 -32.41 -39.00
CA TYR A 111 7.80 -32.11 -37.74
C TYR A 111 8.87 -33.15 -37.42
N LEU A 112 8.57 -34.44 -37.60
CA LEU A 112 9.50 -35.53 -37.33
C LEU A 112 10.76 -35.42 -38.19
N GLU A 113 10.63 -35.06 -39.48
CA GLU A 113 11.78 -34.83 -40.36
C GLU A 113 12.66 -33.66 -39.87
N LEU A 114 12.03 -32.57 -39.42
CA LEU A 114 12.74 -31.41 -38.85
C LEU A 114 13.45 -31.79 -37.55
N TYR A 115 12.77 -32.56 -36.69
CA TYR A 115 13.31 -33.09 -35.44
C TYR A 115 14.53 -33.97 -35.70
N ASP A 116 14.45 -34.95 -36.60
CA ASP A 116 15.55 -35.86 -36.91
C ASP A 116 16.78 -35.10 -37.43
N LYS A 117 16.57 -34.15 -38.36
CA LYS A 117 17.65 -33.30 -38.90
C LYS A 117 18.32 -32.48 -37.79
N GLN A 118 17.52 -31.89 -36.92
CA GLN A 118 18.02 -31.03 -35.84
C GLN A 118 18.70 -31.84 -34.72
N HIS A 119 18.14 -33.01 -34.37
CA HIS A 119 18.70 -33.94 -33.40
C HIS A 119 20.10 -34.40 -33.83
N ILE A 120 20.25 -34.85 -35.09
CA ILE A 120 21.55 -35.24 -35.67
C ILE A 120 22.55 -34.07 -35.65
N ARG A 121 22.10 -32.85 -35.96
CA ARG A 121 22.94 -31.65 -35.94
C ARG A 121 23.47 -31.35 -34.53
N LEU A 122 22.64 -31.54 -33.50
CA LEU A 122 23.05 -31.33 -32.10
C LEU A 122 24.01 -32.43 -31.63
N LEU A 123 23.72 -33.70 -31.95
CA LEU A 123 24.63 -34.83 -31.66
C LEU A 123 26.02 -34.65 -32.30
N ASN A 124 26.06 -34.18 -33.55
CA ASN A 124 27.33 -33.96 -34.26
C ASN A 124 28.18 -32.81 -33.68
N ARG A 125 27.55 -31.86 -32.97
CA ARG A 125 28.27 -30.76 -32.28
C ARG A 125 28.89 -31.18 -30.94
N GLN A 126 28.39 -32.25 -30.31
CA GLN A 126 28.80 -32.71 -28.97
C GLN A 126 29.88 -33.81 -29.00
N LYS A 127 30.82 -33.78 -29.96
CA LYS A 127 31.95 -34.71 -29.92
C LYS A 127 32.86 -34.39 -28.73
N ALA A 128 32.90 -35.32 -27.76
CA ALA A 128 33.85 -35.47 -26.66
C ALA A 128 33.65 -34.59 -25.41
N THR A 129 32.81 -35.05 -24.48
CA THR A 129 33.05 -34.91 -23.03
C THR A 129 32.38 -36.07 -22.29
N ARG A 130 32.94 -36.51 -21.16
CA ARG A 130 32.55 -37.74 -20.45
C ARG A 130 31.05 -37.76 -20.11
N VAL A 131 30.41 -38.90 -20.36
CA VAL A 131 29.05 -39.26 -19.92
C VAL A 131 28.93 -38.97 -18.43
N SER A 132 28.27 -37.87 -18.09
CA SER A 132 27.75 -37.67 -16.73
C SER A 132 26.28 -38.10 -16.71
N GLU A 133 25.68 -38.25 -15.53
CA GLU A 133 24.22 -38.48 -15.36
C GLU A 133 23.34 -37.42 -16.09
N TYR A 134 23.92 -36.41 -16.75
CA TYR A 134 23.27 -35.31 -17.42
C TYR A 134 22.86 -35.56 -18.89
N ASP A 135 23.28 -36.67 -19.51
CA ASP A 135 22.97 -37.01 -20.93
C ASP A 135 21.79 -37.99 -21.06
N SER A 136 20.68 -37.74 -20.38
CA SER A 136 19.49 -38.60 -20.51
C SER A 136 18.81 -38.38 -21.88
N PRO A 137 18.28 -39.43 -22.54
CA PRO A 137 17.53 -39.28 -23.80
C PRO A 137 16.42 -38.24 -23.73
N GLU A 138 15.79 -38.09 -22.56
CA GLU A 138 14.71 -37.15 -22.28
C GLU A 138 15.18 -35.69 -22.35
N ARG A 139 16.40 -35.40 -21.86
CA ARG A 139 17.02 -34.07 -21.97
C ARG A 139 17.39 -33.74 -23.41
N SER A 140 17.88 -34.72 -24.18
CA SER A 140 18.14 -34.54 -25.62
C SER A 140 16.86 -34.19 -26.38
N ALA A 141 15.73 -34.82 -26.05
CA ALA A 141 14.43 -34.53 -26.64
C ALA A 141 13.96 -33.10 -26.37
N VAL A 142 14.02 -32.64 -25.10
CA VAL A 142 13.66 -31.26 -24.74
C VAL A 142 14.62 -30.24 -25.37
N ARG A 143 15.91 -30.55 -25.43
CA ARG A 143 16.91 -29.70 -26.09
C ARG A 143 16.62 -29.52 -27.58
N THR A 144 16.27 -30.61 -28.26
CA THR A 144 15.99 -30.62 -29.70
C THR A 144 14.70 -29.87 -30.00
N THR A 145 13.61 -30.17 -29.27
CA THR A 145 12.32 -29.48 -29.43
C THR A 145 12.41 -27.99 -29.07
N TRP A 146 13.12 -27.64 -27.99
CA TRP A 146 13.42 -26.24 -27.67
C TRP A 146 14.17 -25.54 -28.80
N HIS A 147 15.20 -26.16 -29.38
CA HIS A 147 15.99 -25.52 -30.44
C HIS A 147 15.18 -25.27 -31.72
N LEU A 148 14.25 -26.18 -32.06
CA LEU A 148 13.29 -25.97 -33.13
C LEU A 148 12.38 -24.77 -32.81
N ASN A 149 11.67 -24.80 -31.68
CA ASN A 149 10.74 -23.74 -31.28
C ASN A 149 11.45 -22.38 -31.23
N PHE A 150 12.61 -22.33 -30.57
CA PHE A 150 13.41 -21.12 -30.44
C PHE A 150 14.00 -20.64 -31.78
N GLY A 151 14.41 -21.56 -32.66
CA GLY A 151 14.89 -21.23 -34.00
C GLY A 151 13.84 -20.47 -34.81
N HIS A 152 12.57 -20.83 -34.68
CA HIS A 152 11.46 -20.14 -35.33
C HIS A 152 11.14 -18.79 -34.69
N ILE A 153 11.12 -18.72 -33.36
CA ILE A 153 10.93 -17.45 -32.64
C ILE A 153 12.00 -16.45 -33.08
N LYS A 154 13.27 -16.87 -33.15
CA LYS A 154 14.39 -16.03 -33.57
C LYS A 154 14.28 -15.51 -35.01
N GLN A 155 13.60 -16.24 -35.90
CA GLN A 155 13.42 -15.87 -37.31
C GLN A 155 12.12 -15.08 -37.58
N SER A 156 11.28 -14.86 -36.56
CA SER A 156 10.04 -14.09 -36.70
C SER A 156 10.33 -12.61 -37.00
N VAL A 157 9.68 -12.07 -38.03
CA VAL A 157 10.03 -10.78 -38.67
C VAL A 157 9.74 -9.57 -37.79
N ASP A 158 8.68 -9.63 -36.97
CA ASP A 158 8.20 -8.45 -36.23
C ASP A 158 8.65 -8.43 -34.76
N ASP A 159 8.52 -9.57 -34.04
CA ASP A 159 8.72 -9.62 -32.57
C ASP A 159 9.79 -10.63 -32.13
N GLY A 160 10.44 -11.31 -33.08
CA GLY A 160 11.33 -12.45 -32.81
C GLY A 160 12.58 -12.10 -32.01
N ARG A 161 13.16 -10.93 -32.28
CA ARG A 161 14.31 -10.39 -31.54
C ARG A 161 13.93 -10.07 -30.08
N ALA A 162 12.79 -9.42 -29.87
CA ALA A 162 12.32 -9.06 -28.53
C ALA A 162 11.95 -10.28 -27.69
N ALA A 163 11.24 -11.24 -28.28
CA ALA A 163 10.93 -12.51 -27.64
C ALA A 163 12.20 -13.31 -27.29
N SER A 164 13.21 -13.29 -28.16
CA SER A 164 14.48 -13.97 -27.90
C SER A 164 15.22 -13.37 -26.71
N ARG A 165 15.29 -12.03 -26.62
CA ARG A 165 15.95 -11.34 -25.50
C ARG A 165 15.23 -11.59 -24.17
N PHE A 166 13.90 -11.51 -24.16
CA PHE A 166 13.13 -11.81 -22.96
C PHE A 166 13.28 -13.27 -22.52
N LEU A 167 13.26 -14.22 -23.45
CA LEU A 167 13.50 -15.64 -23.15
C LEU A 167 14.89 -15.85 -22.54
N TYR A 168 15.93 -15.23 -23.08
CA TYR A 168 17.28 -15.33 -22.53
C TYR A 168 17.42 -14.70 -21.14
N ALA A 169 16.86 -13.51 -20.94
CA ALA A 169 16.83 -12.85 -19.63
C ALA A 169 16.06 -13.69 -18.59
N SER A 170 14.98 -14.34 -19.01
CA SER A 170 14.16 -15.18 -18.13
C SER A 170 14.88 -16.39 -17.55
N ALA A 171 15.98 -16.83 -18.17
CA ALA A 171 16.77 -17.98 -17.69
C ALA A 171 17.48 -17.70 -16.36
N PHE A 172 17.59 -16.43 -15.95
CA PHE A 172 18.22 -15.99 -14.70
C PHE A 172 17.21 -15.61 -13.62
N LEU A 173 15.92 -15.88 -13.85
CA LEU A 173 14.81 -15.51 -12.96
C LEU A 173 14.22 -16.72 -12.26
N ASN A 174 13.54 -16.46 -11.14
CA ASN A 174 12.62 -17.43 -10.55
C ASN A 174 11.61 -17.92 -11.60
N PRO A 175 11.58 -19.22 -11.92
CA PRO A 175 10.80 -19.78 -13.03
C PRO A 175 9.29 -19.80 -12.82
N ASN A 176 8.77 -19.70 -11.58
CA ASN A 176 7.34 -19.88 -11.33
C ASN A 176 6.56 -18.56 -11.24
N GLU A 177 7.25 -17.43 -11.10
CA GLU A 177 6.65 -16.15 -10.72
C GLU A 177 7.17 -14.98 -11.58
N ILE A 178 7.29 -15.21 -12.90
CA ILE A 178 7.73 -14.19 -13.85
C ILE A 178 6.53 -13.30 -14.20
N GLN A 179 6.44 -12.12 -13.61
CA GLN A 179 5.32 -11.20 -13.85
C GLN A 179 5.31 -10.65 -15.28
N LYS A 180 4.14 -10.57 -15.91
CA LYS A 180 3.97 -10.11 -17.31
C LYS A 180 4.41 -8.66 -17.53
N ASP A 181 4.26 -7.83 -16.49
CA ASP A 181 4.63 -6.42 -16.50
C ASP A 181 6.14 -6.18 -16.41
N ILE A 182 6.95 -7.22 -16.17
CA ILE A 182 8.42 -7.11 -16.13
C ILE A 182 8.98 -6.78 -17.52
N ILE A 183 8.27 -7.06 -18.62
CA ILE A 183 8.69 -6.61 -19.97
C ILE A 183 8.70 -5.06 -20.00
N ASN A 184 9.88 -4.49 -19.85
CA ASN A 184 10.09 -3.12 -19.37
C ASN A 184 9.85 -2.03 -20.44
N ILE A 185 9.22 -0.93 -20.00
CA ILE A 185 9.28 0.44 -20.56
C ILE A 185 9.73 1.33 -19.39
N GLY A 186 11.02 1.55 -19.19
CA GLY A 186 11.47 2.26 -17.99
C GLY A 186 12.96 2.57 -18.01
N GLU A 187 13.33 3.69 -17.40
CA GLU A 187 14.71 4.16 -17.30
C GLU A 187 15.58 3.19 -16.50
N PRO A 188 16.86 2.98 -16.86
CA PRO A 188 17.48 3.51 -18.06
C PRO A 188 16.99 2.72 -19.29
N PRO A 189 16.72 3.40 -20.41
CA PRO A 189 16.33 2.72 -21.64
C PRO A 189 17.40 1.69 -22.01
N ILE A 190 16.94 0.52 -22.45
CA ILE A 190 17.83 -0.47 -23.06
C ILE A 190 18.43 0.20 -24.30
N GLU A 191 19.75 0.13 -24.48
CA GLU A 191 20.47 0.77 -25.61
C GLU A 191 20.04 0.26 -27.01
N ASP A 192 19.12 -0.72 -27.05
CA ASP A 192 18.54 -1.27 -28.26
C ASP A 192 17.19 -0.59 -28.54
N GLU A 193 17.21 0.40 -29.43
CA GLU A 193 16.05 1.17 -29.87
C GLU A 193 14.94 0.27 -30.45
N GLU A 194 15.30 -0.82 -31.13
CA GLU A 194 14.35 -1.73 -31.77
C GLU A 194 13.61 -2.59 -30.73
N PHE A 195 14.34 -3.09 -29.72
CA PHE A 195 13.73 -3.74 -28.56
C PHE A 195 12.81 -2.76 -27.81
N GLY A 196 13.31 -1.54 -27.57
CA GLY A 196 12.59 -0.48 -26.88
C GLY A 196 11.26 -0.13 -27.54
N GLU A 197 11.24 0.09 -28.86
CA GLU A 197 10.00 0.44 -29.59
C GLU A 197 8.98 -0.71 -29.60
N CYS A 198 9.41 -1.97 -29.72
CA CYS A 198 8.52 -3.14 -29.67
C CYS A 198 7.78 -3.23 -28.31
N VAL A 199 8.52 -3.10 -27.20
CA VAL A 199 7.94 -3.24 -25.85
C VAL A 199 7.27 -1.97 -25.33
N LYS A 200 7.49 -0.81 -25.97
CA LYS A 200 6.87 0.49 -25.65
C LYS A 200 5.35 0.50 -25.78
N THR A 201 4.80 -0.32 -26.68
CA THR A 201 3.35 -0.39 -26.87
C THR A 201 2.74 -1.57 -26.10
N PRO A 202 1.53 -1.44 -25.53
CA PRO A 202 0.80 -2.58 -24.96
C PRO A 202 0.56 -3.71 -25.96
N LEU A 203 0.45 -3.38 -27.26
CA LEU A 203 0.26 -4.35 -28.33
C LEU A 203 1.53 -5.20 -28.56
N GLY A 204 2.70 -4.59 -28.71
CA GLY A 204 3.95 -5.32 -28.90
C GLY A 204 4.32 -6.21 -27.71
N ARG A 205 4.11 -5.73 -26.46
CA ARG A 205 4.27 -6.60 -25.26
C ARG A 205 3.38 -7.83 -25.31
N ARG A 206 2.12 -7.67 -25.74
CA ARG A 206 1.18 -8.79 -25.89
C ARG A 206 1.59 -9.74 -27.01
N GLN A 207 2.15 -9.23 -28.10
CA GLN A 207 2.66 -10.06 -29.21
C GLN A 207 3.89 -10.88 -28.80
N VAL A 208 4.84 -10.28 -28.08
CA VAL A 208 6.00 -10.98 -27.52
C VAL A 208 5.56 -12.11 -26.57
N LEU A 209 4.66 -11.81 -25.63
CA LEU A 209 4.13 -12.80 -24.70
C LEU A 209 3.41 -13.93 -25.43
N LYS A 210 2.54 -13.56 -26.38
CA LYS A 210 1.81 -14.52 -27.20
C LYS A 210 2.76 -15.44 -27.96
N LEU A 211 3.80 -14.89 -28.61
CA LEU A 211 4.80 -15.67 -29.35
C LEU A 211 5.50 -16.69 -28.44
N LEU A 212 5.82 -16.31 -27.20
CA LEU A 212 6.48 -17.22 -26.25
C LEU A 212 5.55 -18.29 -25.66
N THR A 213 4.27 -17.97 -25.48
CA THR A 213 3.25 -18.92 -24.99
C THR A 213 2.74 -19.85 -26.08
N ASP A 214 2.65 -19.40 -27.32
CA ASP A 214 2.15 -20.18 -28.47
C ASP A 214 3.08 -21.38 -28.78
N PHE A 215 4.36 -21.29 -28.42
CA PHE A 215 5.33 -22.38 -28.52
C PHE A 215 5.55 -23.16 -27.21
N SER A 216 4.69 -22.96 -26.20
CA SER A 216 4.75 -23.58 -24.87
C SER A 216 6.12 -23.46 -24.19
N LEU A 217 6.87 -22.40 -24.47
CA LEU A 217 8.11 -22.08 -23.74
C LEU A 217 7.80 -21.45 -22.38
N PHE A 218 6.72 -20.65 -22.33
CA PHE A 218 6.12 -20.13 -21.12
C PHE A 218 4.68 -20.64 -20.96
N LYS A 219 4.24 -20.73 -19.71
CA LYS A 219 2.87 -21.02 -19.33
C LYS A 219 2.31 -19.88 -18.50
N GLU A 220 1.11 -19.42 -18.84
CA GLU A 220 0.39 -18.46 -17.99
C GLU A 220 -0.18 -19.17 -16.75
N THR A 221 0.07 -18.63 -15.56
CA THR A 221 -0.39 -19.20 -14.29
C THR A 221 -1.53 -18.40 -13.67
N LEU A 222 -1.44 -17.07 -13.71
CA LEU A 222 -2.46 -16.12 -13.26
C LEU A 222 -2.59 -14.99 -14.30
N SER A 223 -3.59 -14.11 -14.15
CA SER A 223 -3.80 -12.98 -15.07
C SER A 223 -2.54 -12.11 -15.24
N SER A 224 -1.70 -12.01 -14.21
CA SER A 224 -0.48 -11.19 -14.18
C SER A 224 0.85 -11.97 -14.27
N ASN A 225 0.86 -13.30 -14.22
CA ASN A 225 2.10 -14.09 -14.02
C ASN A 225 2.32 -15.15 -15.11
N LEU A 226 3.59 -15.43 -15.37
CA LEU A 226 4.11 -16.47 -16.26
C LEU A 226 5.00 -17.41 -15.46
N SER A 227 5.05 -18.65 -15.92
CA SER A 227 6.04 -19.63 -15.50
C SER A 227 6.82 -20.14 -16.71
N VAL A 228 8.11 -20.37 -16.54
CA VAL A 228 8.97 -21.05 -17.50
C VAL A 228 9.42 -22.36 -16.87
N HIS A 229 9.50 -23.44 -17.65
CA HIS A 229 9.89 -24.73 -17.07
C HIS A 229 11.39 -24.70 -16.70
N HIS A 230 11.77 -25.21 -15.52
CA HIS A 230 13.18 -25.25 -15.07
C HIS A 230 14.13 -25.88 -16.10
N LEU A 231 13.72 -27.00 -16.71
CA LEU A 231 14.51 -27.65 -17.76
C LEU A 231 14.72 -26.77 -19.01
N VAL A 232 13.77 -25.89 -19.33
CA VAL A 232 13.91 -24.92 -20.42
C VAL A 232 14.97 -23.87 -20.06
N GLN A 233 15.00 -23.37 -18.82
CA GLN A 233 16.08 -22.48 -18.36
C GLN A 233 17.44 -23.17 -18.37
N GLU A 234 17.52 -24.43 -17.90
CA GLU A 234 18.78 -25.21 -17.92
C GLU A 234 19.31 -25.33 -19.36
N VAL A 235 18.46 -25.69 -20.32
CA VAL A 235 18.83 -25.77 -21.75
C VAL A 235 19.28 -24.42 -22.30
N ILE A 236 18.63 -23.32 -21.91
CA ILE A 236 19.06 -21.98 -22.32
C ILE A 236 20.48 -21.69 -21.79
N LEU A 237 20.70 -21.87 -20.49
CA LEU A 237 21.97 -21.59 -19.82
C LEU A 237 23.13 -22.43 -20.39
N GLU A 238 22.89 -23.69 -20.75
CA GLU A 238 23.90 -24.54 -21.39
C GLU A 238 24.33 -24.07 -22.78
N ASN A 239 23.45 -23.37 -23.50
CA ASN A 239 23.71 -22.93 -24.87
C ASN A 239 24.26 -21.50 -24.95
N LEU A 240 24.34 -20.77 -23.83
CA LEU A 240 24.91 -19.43 -23.78
C LEU A 240 26.44 -19.52 -23.75
N ASN A 241 27.10 -18.78 -24.65
CA ASN A 241 28.52 -18.50 -24.52
C ASN A 241 28.74 -17.39 -23.46
N PRO A 242 29.97 -17.19 -22.94
CA PRO A 242 30.20 -16.22 -21.87
C PRO A 242 29.76 -14.78 -22.18
N GLU A 243 29.82 -14.37 -23.45
CA GLU A 243 29.41 -13.04 -23.90
C GLU A 243 27.87 -12.90 -23.95
N ALA A 244 27.17 -13.91 -24.44
CA ALA A 244 25.71 -13.96 -24.44
C ALA A 244 25.14 -14.14 -23.03
N GLU A 245 25.82 -14.90 -22.15
CA GLU A 245 25.48 -15.00 -20.72
C GLU A 245 25.53 -13.63 -20.06
N LEU A 246 26.62 -12.88 -20.29
CA LEU A 246 26.78 -11.52 -19.79
C LEU A 246 25.70 -10.56 -20.31
N GLN A 247 25.41 -10.60 -21.61
CA GLN A 247 24.36 -9.78 -22.21
C GLN A 247 22.98 -10.11 -21.62
N SER A 248 22.68 -11.40 -21.42
CA SER A 248 21.39 -11.85 -20.89
C SER A 248 21.19 -11.46 -19.43
N ILE A 249 22.27 -11.46 -18.64
CA ILE A 249 22.24 -10.95 -17.26
C ILE A 249 22.04 -9.45 -17.23
N ASN A 250 22.71 -8.70 -18.12
CA ASN A 250 22.49 -7.26 -18.24
C ASN A 250 21.06 -6.95 -18.69
N ASP A 251 20.53 -7.71 -19.64
CA ASP A 251 19.13 -7.58 -20.08
C ASP A 251 18.17 -7.88 -18.93
N ALA A 252 18.43 -8.93 -18.14
CA ALA A 252 17.68 -9.20 -16.92
C ALA A 252 17.72 -7.98 -15.99
N ILE A 253 18.91 -7.53 -15.58
CA ILE A 253 19.12 -6.34 -14.72
C ILE A 253 18.34 -5.11 -15.20
N LEU A 254 18.39 -4.78 -16.50
CA LEU A 254 17.69 -3.63 -17.09
C LEU A 254 16.17 -3.81 -17.14
N THR A 255 15.70 -5.06 -17.15
CA THR A 255 14.29 -5.40 -17.13
C THR A 255 13.67 -5.22 -15.72
N PHE A 256 14.47 -5.14 -14.64
CA PHE A 256 14.01 -5.13 -13.23
C PHE A 256 13.98 -3.77 -12.50
N TYR A 257 13.98 -2.62 -13.17
CA TYR A 257 14.18 -1.31 -12.48
C TYR A 257 13.09 -0.87 -11.47
N ASN A 258 11.94 -1.55 -11.37
CA ASN A 258 10.83 -1.14 -10.51
C ASN A 258 10.77 -1.88 -9.16
N TRP A 259 11.06 -1.13 -8.08
CA TRP A 259 11.14 -1.53 -6.65
C TRP A 259 10.13 -2.58 -6.15
N HIS A 260 8.85 -2.53 -6.55
CA HIS A 260 7.83 -3.47 -6.06
C HIS A 260 7.96 -4.94 -6.56
N LYS A 261 8.85 -5.24 -7.53
CA LYS A 261 8.91 -6.55 -8.21
C LYS A 261 10.23 -7.31 -8.04
N LEU A 262 11.25 -6.68 -7.44
CA LEU A 262 12.64 -7.19 -7.41
C LEU A 262 12.89 -8.36 -6.45
N CYS A 263 12.19 -8.43 -5.33
CA CYS A 263 12.57 -9.34 -4.23
C CYS A 263 12.52 -10.84 -4.61
N LEU A 264 11.61 -11.22 -5.51
CA LEU A 264 11.36 -12.62 -5.90
C LEU A 264 12.45 -13.22 -6.80
N HIS A 265 13.12 -12.39 -7.62
CA HIS A 265 14.12 -12.84 -8.61
C HIS A 265 15.57 -12.55 -8.18
N SER A 266 15.75 -11.64 -7.22
CA SER A 266 17.07 -11.13 -6.84
C SER A 266 18.04 -12.20 -6.33
N TYR A 267 17.53 -13.26 -5.67
CA TYR A 267 18.38 -14.37 -5.20
C TYR A 267 19.09 -15.10 -6.34
N ASP A 268 18.33 -15.54 -7.36
CA ASP A 268 18.87 -16.30 -8.48
C ASP A 268 19.87 -15.44 -9.28
N LEU A 269 19.52 -14.19 -9.52
CA LEU A 269 20.37 -13.23 -10.23
C LEU A 269 21.71 -13.00 -9.50
N VAL A 270 21.68 -12.76 -8.18
CA VAL A 270 22.90 -12.57 -7.36
C VAL A 270 23.76 -13.83 -7.35
N ARG A 271 23.14 -15.02 -7.30
CA ARG A 271 23.84 -16.31 -7.36
C ARG A 271 24.58 -16.48 -8.69
N HIS A 272 23.93 -16.17 -9.82
CA HIS A 272 24.55 -16.24 -11.14
C HIS A 272 25.68 -15.21 -11.30
N LEU A 273 25.49 -13.98 -10.81
CA LEU A 273 26.52 -12.94 -10.80
C LEU A 273 27.77 -13.37 -10.01
N LYS A 274 27.60 -13.90 -8.79
CA LYS A 274 28.70 -14.44 -7.97
C LYS A 274 29.45 -15.58 -8.68
N ARG A 275 28.76 -16.40 -9.48
CA ARG A 275 29.38 -17.47 -10.29
C ARG A 275 30.21 -16.89 -11.45
N MET A 276 29.66 -15.93 -12.19
CA MET A 276 30.34 -15.35 -13.35
C MET A 276 31.61 -14.57 -12.99
N ILE A 277 31.58 -13.82 -11.89
CA ILE A 277 32.76 -13.05 -11.44
C ILE A 277 33.97 -13.96 -11.14
N LYS A 278 33.73 -15.21 -10.73
CA LYS A 278 34.78 -16.22 -10.48
C LYS A 278 35.42 -16.75 -11.76
N GLN A 279 34.79 -16.58 -12.93
CA GLN A 279 35.35 -17.03 -14.21
C GLN A 279 36.41 -16.02 -14.71
N SER A 280 37.49 -16.53 -15.29
CA SER A 280 38.66 -15.75 -15.70
C SER A 280 38.51 -15.05 -17.06
N ASN A 281 37.53 -15.42 -17.88
CA ASN A 281 37.41 -14.99 -19.28
C ASN A 281 36.31 -13.93 -19.54
N VAL A 282 35.74 -13.34 -18.49
CA VAL A 282 34.62 -12.39 -18.61
C VAL A 282 35.12 -10.96 -18.40
N ASP A 283 34.72 -10.05 -19.29
CA ASP A 283 34.96 -8.62 -19.11
C ASP A 283 34.13 -8.08 -17.93
N ARG A 284 34.80 -7.96 -16.78
CA ARG A 284 34.16 -7.59 -15.52
C ARG A 284 33.68 -6.13 -15.49
N THR A 285 34.18 -5.27 -16.38
CA THR A 285 33.78 -3.85 -16.45
C THR A 285 32.32 -3.66 -16.83
N LYS A 286 31.75 -4.62 -17.58
CA LYS A 286 30.33 -4.63 -17.95
C LYS A 286 29.40 -5.10 -16.83
N ILE A 287 29.93 -5.84 -15.84
CA ILE A 287 29.19 -6.31 -14.66
C ILE A 287 29.24 -5.29 -13.53
N PHE A 288 30.42 -4.69 -13.31
CA PHE A 288 30.67 -3.70 -12.27
C PHE A 288 30.11 -2.32 -12.67
N GLN A 289 28.78 -2.24 -12.72
CA GLN A 289 28.04 -1.01 -12.94
C GLN A 289 27.25 -0.62 -11.68
N PRO A 290 27.00 0.68 -11.42
CA PRO A 290 26.18 1.12 -10.29
C PRO A 290 24.78 0.49 -10.26
N LYS A 291 24.21 0.18 -11.44
CA LYS A 291 22.90 -0.48 -11.59
C LYS A 291 22.93 -1.90 -11.02
N THR A 292 23.98 -2.67 -11.31
CA THR A 292 24.21 -4.00 -10.75
C THR A 292 24.37 -3.91 -9.24
N ALA A 293 25.14 -2.94 -8.77
CA ALA A 293 25.38 -2.71 -7.35
C ALA A 293 24.07 -2.41 -6.60
N ARG A 294 23.19 -1.60 -7.20
CA ARG A 294 21.86 -1.28 -6.68
C ARG A 294 20.99 -2.52 -6.50
N ILE A 295 20.83 -3.36 -7.52
CA ILE A 295 19.98 -4.56 -7.43
C ILE A 295 20.49 -5.54 -6.36
N VAL A 296 21.81 -5.72 -6.28
CA VAL A 296 22.44 -6.56 -5.24
C VAL A 296 22.16 -5.97 -3.86
N TYR A 297 22.21 -4.65 -3.71
CA TYR A 297 21.89 -3.99 -2.45
C TYR A 297 20.39 -4.06 -2.09
N GLU A 298 19.50 -3.93 -3.05
CA GLU A 298 18.05 -4.10 -2.85
C GLU A 298 17.72 -5.52 -2.37
N TYR A 299 18.47 -6.53 -2.84
CA TYR A 299 18.39 -7.88 -2.29
C TYR A 299 18.85 -7.95 -0.82
N ALA A 300 19.92 -7.23 -0.46
CA ALA A 300 20.36 -7.13 0.92
C ALA A 300 19.30 -6.48 1.82
N VAL A 301 18.62 -5.43 1.34
CA VAL A 301 17.48 -4.79 2.01
C VAL A 301 16.38 -5.82 2.27
N HIS A 302 16.01 -6.63 1.27
CA HIS A 302 14.99 -7.68 1.41
C HIS A 302 15.39 -8.77 2.42
N LEU A 303 16.63 -9.25 2.38
CA LEU A 303 17.14 -10.22 3.36
C LEU A 303 17.07 -9.66 4.79
N SER A 304 17.42 -8.40 4.93
CA SER A 304 17.37 -7.68 6.20
C SER A 304 15.93 -7.43 6.66
N ALA A 305 15.02 -7.17 5.72
CA ALA A 305 13.58 -7.08 5.93
C ALA A 305 13.03 -8.40 6.53
N ASN A 306 13.56 -9.54 6.08
CA ASN A 306 13.15 -10.88 6.54
C ASN A 306 14.00 -11.46 7.67
N SER A 307 14.67 -10.60 8.45
CA SER A 307 15.49 -10.98 9.62
C SER A 307 16.67 -11.91 9.32
N LYS A 308 17.13 -11.98 8.06
CA LYS A 308 18.35 -12.70 7.65
C LYS A 308 19.55 -11.76 7.67
N HIS A 309 19.91 -11.29 8.87
CA HIS A 309 20.85 -10.19 9.05
C HIS A 309 22.28 -10.46 8.55
N ASP A 310 22.77 -11.68 8.72
CA ASP A 310 24.15 -12.04 8.32
C ASP A 310 24.26 -12.16 6.80
N GLU A 311 23.29 -12.81 6.15
CA GLU A 311 23.18 -12.87 4.69
C GLU A 311 23.03 -11.45 4.10
N ALA A 312 22.20 -10.60 4.72
CA ALA A 312 22.01 -9.22 4.28
C ALA A 312 23.31 -8.40 4.31
N LYS A 313 24.13 -8.56 5.36
CA LYS A 313 25.44 -7.90 5.45
C LYS A 313 26.41 -8.40 4.38
N GLU A 314 26.47 -9.72 4.16
CA GLU A 314 27.35 -10.30 3.11
C GLU A 314 26.97 -9.77 1.73
N VAL A 315 25.68 -9.75 1.41
CA VAL A 315 25.17 -9.26 0.13
C VAL A 315 25.38 -7.74 -0.01
N ALA A 316 25.19 -6.95 1.05
CA ALA A 316 25.45 -5.52 1.02
C ALA A 316 26.94 -5.20 0.83
N ASN A 317 27.84 -5.99 1.42
CA ASN A 317 29.27 -5.87 1.17
C ASN A 317 29.60 -6.18 -0.29
N PHE A 318 29.01 -7.23 -0.85
CA PHE A 318 29.17 -7.56 -2.26
C PHE A 318 28.65 -6.45 -3.20
N ALA A 319 27.54 -5.79 -2.84
CA ALA A 319 27.06 -4.60 -3.57
C ALA A 319 28.08 -3.44 -3.52
N ASN A 320 28.66 -3.19 -2.34
CA ASN A 320 29.70 -2.17 -2.18
C ASN A 320 30.96 -2.48 -2.99
N ASP A 321 31.38 -3.75 -3.05
CA ASP A 321 32.53 -4.17 -3.86
C ASP A 321 32.29 -3.92 -5.36
N ILE A 322 31.10 -4.27 -5.87
CA ILE A 322 30.68 -3.98 -7.26
C ILE A 322 30.69 -2.47 -7.51
N PHE A 323 30.19 -1.68 -6.57
CA PHE A 323 30.15 -0.22 -6.67
C PHE A 323 31.55 0.40 -6.71
N ASN A 324 32.44 -0.01 -5.80
CA ASN A 324 33.81 0.49 -5.73
C ASN A 324 34.63 0.16 -7.00
N LEU A 325 34.33 -0.98 -7.64
CA LEU A 325 34.98 -1.40 -8.87
C LEU A 325 34.42 -0.72 -10.14
N SER A 326 33.30 0.00 -10.03
CA SER A 326 32.61 0.64 -11.17
C SER A 326 33.22 1.98 -11.63
N ASN A 327 34.22 2.53 -10.91
CA ASN A 327 34.97 3.74 -11.28
C ASN A 327 34.12 4.98 -11.67
N GLN A 328 32.96 5.22 -11.04
CA GLN A 328 32.10 6.40 -11.28
C GLN A 328 31.99 7.36 -10.08
N GLN A 329 31.77 8.66 -10.36
CA GLN A 329 31.68 9.77 -9.38
C GLN A 329 30.32 9.89 -8.65
N VAL A 330 29.52 8.82 -8.58
CA VAL A 330 28.22 8.86 -7.87
C VAL A 330 28.48 8.71 -6.35
N PRO A 331 27.82 9.44 -5.44
CA PRO A 331 27.97 9.20 -4.00
C PRO A 331 27.32 7.87 -3.59
N ALA A 332 28.04 7.01 -2.85
CA ALA A 332 27.53 5.71 -2.38
C ALA A 332 26.19 5.81 -1.61
N ILE A 333 25.99 6.91 -0.87
CA ILE A 333 24.75 7.21 -0.11
C ILE A 333 23.50 7.31 -1.00
N SER A 334 23.65 7.70 -2.26
CA SER A 334 22.54 7.79 -3.22
C SER A 334 22.00 6.41 -3.63
N LEU A 335 22.90 5.41 -3.68
CA LEU A 335 22.56 4.04 -4.08
C LEU A 335 22.25 3.14 -2.88
N PHE A 336 22.88 3.40 -1.73
CA PHE A 336 22.80 2.57 -0.53
C PHE A 336 22.34 3.40 0.69
N PRO A 337 21.06 3.78 0.76
CA PRO A 337 20.56 4.73 1.77
C PRO A 337 20.46 4.16 3.19
N HIS A 338 20.55 2.84 3.36
CA HIS A 338 20.37 2.15 4.64
C HIS A 338 21.63 1.40 5.11
N THR A 339 21.82 1.37 6.42
CA THR A 339 22.81 0.50 7.06
C THR A 339 22.24 -0.91 7.24
N MET A 340 23.04 -1.95 6.96
CA MET A 340 22.66 -3.34 7.22
C MET A 340 23.19 -3.83 8.58
N PRO A 341 22.34 -4.42 9.44
CA PRO A 341 20.95 -4.78 9.22
C PRO A 341 19.99 -3.59 9.38
N LEU A 342 18.80 -3.67 8.75
CA LEU A 342 17.78 -2.64 8.81
C LEU A 342 17.24 -2.48 10.23
N PRO A 343 16.96 -1.24 10.67
CA PRO A 343 16.21 -0.99 11.90
C PRO A 343 14.85 -1.69 11.90
N GLU A 344 14.38 -2.11 13.08
CA GLU A 344 13.12 -2.85 13.28
C GLU A 344 11.91 -2.17 12.61
N LEU A 345 11.82 -0.84 12.72
CA LEU A 345 10.75 -0.03 12.15
C LEU A 345 10.72 -0.13 10.61
N VAL A 346 11.88 0.05 9.97
CA VAL A 346 12.04 -0.02 8.50
C VAL A 346 11.79 -1.46 8.01
N ARG A 347 12.21 -2.45 8.81
CA ARG A 347 11.95 -3.87 8.54
C ARG A 347 10.46 -4.16 8.45
N ARG A 348 9.70 -3.74 9.45
CA ARG A 348 8.23 -3.93 9.50
C ARG A 348 7.53 -3.17 8.38
N HIS A 349 7.96 -1.95 8.09
CA HIS A 349 7.39 -1.15 7.02
C HIS A 349 7.58 -1.81 5.64
N ILE A 350 8.78 -2.33 5.36
CA ILE A 350 9.07 -3.06 4.12
C ILE A 350 8.29 -4.40 4.08
N GLN A 351 8.21 -5.13 5.19
CA GLN A 351 7.42 -6.37 5.27
C GLN A 351 5.92 -6.12 5.02
N TYR A 352 5.38 -5.04 5.60
CA TYR A 352 3.98 -4.66 5.42
C TYR A 352 3.68 -4.26 3.97
N SER A 353 4.60 -3.51 3.35
CA SER A 353 4.50 -3.07 1.95
C SER A 353 4.66 -4.20 0.92
N CYS A 354 5.29 -5.31 1.30
CA CYS A 354 5.51 -6.47 0.44
C CYS A 354 4.43 -7.56 0.56
N ASN A 355 3.49 -7.45 1.52
CA ASN A 355 2.39 -8.41 1.66
C ASN A 355 1.21 -8.00 0.76
N ALA A 356 0.66 -8.97 0.02
CA ALA A 356 -0.62 -8.77 -0.67
C ALA A 356 -1.72 -8.48 0.36
N PRO A 357 -2.72 -7.64 0.03
CA PRO A 357 -3.81 -7.32 0.94
C PRO A 357 -4.47 -8.61 1.43
N ALA A 358 -4.50 -8.78 2.75
CA ALA A 358 -5.06 -9.96 3.39
C ALA A 358 -6.55 -10.07 3.06
N THR A 359 -6.93 -11.15 2.37
CA THR A 359 -8.32 -11.58 2.29
C THR A 359 -8.80 -11.87 3.71
N SER A 360 -9.91 -11.24 4.09
CA SER A 360 -10.52 -11.30 5.41
C SER A 360 -10.70 -12.74 5.88
N LYS A 361 -10.13 -13.05 7.05
CA LYS A 361 -10.47 -14.25 7.81
C LYS A 361 -11.93 -14.17 8.26
N LYS A 362 -12.79 -14.98 7.66
CA LYS A 362 -13.94 -15.59 8.32
C LYS A 362 -13.92 -17.06 7.92
N ASP A 363 -13.70 -17.92 8.89
CA ASP A 363 -14.51 -19.12 9.17
C ASP A 363 -13.75 -20.01 10.16
N GLU A 364 -14.17 -19.95 11.42
CA GLU A 364 -13.91 -21.03 12.38
C GLU A 364 -15.09 -22.03 12.32
N CYS A 365 -14.70 -23.29 12.10
CA CYS A 365 -15.26 -24.56 12.56
C CYS A 365 -16.75 -24.88 12.33
N ARG A 366 -17.00 -25.94 11.54
CA ARG A 366 -17.99 -26.97 11.89
C ARG A 366 -17.51 -28.37 11.51
N ASP A 367 -17.71 -29.27 12.47
CA ASP A 367 -17.26 -30.66 12.57
C ASP A 367 -17.72 -31.59 11.44
N GLY A 368 -17.00 -32.70 11.34
CA GLY A 368 -17.16 -33.74 10.33
C GLY A 368 -18.54 -34.38 10.27
N VAL A 369 -19.01 -34.54 9.04
CA VAL A 369 -19.78 -35.69 8.59
C VAL A 369 -19.19 -36.09 7.23
N GLU A 370 -18.64 -37.30 7.15
CA GLU A 370 -18.36 -37.93 5.87
C GLU A 370 -19.67 -38.06 5.09
N MET A 371 -19.78 -37.36 3.96
CA MET A 371 -20.85 -37.61 3.00
C MET A 371 -20.23 -37.70 1.61
N GLN A 372 -20.26 -38.90 1.05
CA GLN A 372 -19.95 -39.17 -0.36
C GLN A 372 -20.86 -38.28 -1.22
N SER A 373 -20.32 -37.22 -1.83
CA SER A 373 -21.07 -36.42 -2.80
C SER A 373 -20.83 -36.96 -4.22
N PRO A 374 -21.90 -37.30 -4.97
CA PRO A 374 -21.78 -37.69 -6.38
C PRO A 374 -21.15 -36.54 -7.18
N SER A 375 -20.38 -36.86 -8.22
CA SER A 375 -19.89 -35.87 -9.18
C SER A 375 -21.08 -35.28 -9.94
N VAL A 376 -21.67 -34.20 -9.42
CA VAL A 376 -22.80 -33.52 -10.04
C VAL A 376 -22.35 -32.92 -11.37
N THR A 377 -23.00 -33.32 -12.46
CA THR A 377 -22.71 -32.83 -13.81
C THR A 377 -23.43 -31.51 -14.08
N SER A 378 -22.91 -30.69 -15.00
CA SER A 378 -23.57 -29.45 -15.45
C SER A 378 -24.99 -29.68 -15.97
N GLU A 379 -25.29 -30.89 -16.45
CA GLU A 379 -26.61 -31.30 -16.92
C GLU A 379 -27.63 -31.42 -15.78
N GLN A 380 -27.24 -31.94 -14.61
CA GLN A 380 -28.13 -32.06 -13.45
C GLN A 380 -28.54 -30.68 -12.91
N LEU A 381 -27.61 -29.72 -12.85
CA LEU A 381 -27.91 -28.35 -12.46
C LEU A 381 -28.86 -27.66 -13.44
N GLU A 382 -28.71 -27.91 -14.75
CA GLU A 382 -29.61 -27.38 -15.77
C GLU A 382 -31.01 -27.99 -15.64
N GLU A 383 -31.13 -29.28 -15.34
CA GLU A 383 -32.42 -29.94 -15.07
C GLU A 383 -33.13 -29.33 -13.85
N MET A 384 -32.42 -29.14 -12.74
CA MET A 384 -32.96 -28.48 -11.54
C MET A 384 -33.41 -27.05 -11.84
N ARG A 385 -32.60 -26.30 -12.60
CA ARG A 385 -32.94 -24.94 -13.03
C ARG A 385 -34.22 -24.92 -13.87
N MET A 386 -34.37 -25.86 -14.80
CA MET A 386 -35.56 -25.99 -15.65
C MET A 386 -36.80 -26.39 -14.84
N LYS A 387 -36.66 -27.34 -13.92
CA LYS A 387 -37.72 -27.74 -12.99
C LYS A 387 -38.20 -26.56 -12.13
N GLY A 388 -37.27 -25.78 -11.58
CA GLY A 388 -37.59 -24.55 -10.86
C GLY A 388 -38.35 -23.54 -11.73
N ASN A 389 -37.94 -23.36 -12.99
CA ASN A 389 -38.64 -22.46 -13.92
C ASN A 389 -40.07 -22.92 -14.23
N ASP A 390 -40.30 -24.23 -14.34
CA ASP A 390 -41.63 -24.78 -14.61
C ASP A 390 -42.56 -24.65 -13.41
N LEU A 391 -42.04 -24.87 -12.19
CA LEU A 391 -42.79 -24.60 -10.95
C LEU A 391 -43.12 -23.11 -10.81
N PHE A 392 -42.18 -22.23 -11.14
CA PHE A 392 -42.39 -20.79 -11.15
C PHE A 392 -43.51 -20.38 -12.11
N LYS A 393 -43.53 -20.92 -13.34
CA LYS A 393 -44.60 -20.66 -14.33
C LYS A 393 -45.96 -21.16 -13.87
N LYS A 394 -46.00 -22.26 -13.13
CA LYS A 394 -47.24 -22.83 -12.56
C LYS A 394 -47.75 -22.08 -11.32
N GLY A 395 -46.98 -21.13 -10.78
CA GLY A 395 -47.33 -20.36 -9.59
C GLY A 395 -46.97 -21.03 -8.26
N PHE A 396 -46.27 -22.18 -8.29
CA PHE A 396 -45.82 -22.88 -7.08
C PHE A 396 -44.50 -22.30 -6.56
N TYR A 397 -44.56 -21.08 -6.01
CA TYR A 397 -43.38 -20.30 -5.63
C TYR A 397 -42.56 -20.93 -4.49
N ASN A 398 -43.21 -21.47 -3.46
CA ASN A 398 -42.51 -22.13 -2.34
C ASN A 398 -41.76 -23.39 -2.79
N ASP A 399 -42.33 -24.17 -3.71
CA ASP A 399 -41.67 -25.36 -4.25
C ASP A 399 -40.53 -24.98 -5.20
N ALA A 400 -40.71 -23.93 -6.02
CA ALA A 400 -39.64 -23.37 -6.84
C ALA A 400 -38.47 -22.85 -5.99
N LEU A 401 -38.77 -22.18 -4.87
CA LEU A 401 -37.78 -21.66 -3.94
C LEU A 401 -36.89 -22.77 -3.39
N LYS A 402 -37.49 -23.87 -2.92
CA LYS A 402 -36.77 -25.05 -2.43
C LYS A 402 -35.82 -25.61 -3.49
N ILE A 403 -36.32 -25.81 -4.72
CA ILE A 403 -35.50 -26.31 -5.83
C ILE A 403 -34.31 -25.39 -6.13
N TYR A 404 -34.50 -24.06 -6.12
CA TYR A 404 -33.39 -23.15 -6.35
C TYR A 404 -32.40 -23.09 -5.19
N TYR A 405 -32.85 -23.21 -3.94
CA TYR A 405 -31.97 -23.35 -2.78
C TYR A 405 -31.06 -24.58 -2.92
N ASP A 406 -31.66 -25.74 -3.13
CA ASP A 406 -30.93 -27.00 -3.30
C ASP A 406 -29.94 -26.90 -4.46
N ALA A 407 -30.36 -26.30 -5.59
CA ALA A 407 -29.51 -26.11 -6.75
C ALA A 407 -28.33 -25.13 -6.48
N ILE A 408 -28.54 -24.09 -5.69
CA ILE A 408 -27.48 -23.13 -5.32
C ILE A 408 -26.46 -23.78 -4.39
N ASP A 409 -26.91 -24.54 -3.39
CA ASP A 409 -26.03 -25.23 -2.45
C ASP A 409 -25.18 -26.28 -3.17
N ILE A 410 -25.79 -27.04 -4.07
CA ILE A 410 -25.06 -27.97 -4.94
C ILE A 410 -24.07 -27.19 -5.84
N SER A 411 -24.52 -26.10 -6.47
CA SER A 411 -23.70 -25.34 -7.40
C SER A 411 -22.53 -24.60 -6.74
N ARG A 412 -22.61 -24.23 -5.46
CA ARG A 412 -21.48 -23.63 -4.72
C ARG A 412 -20.37 -24.65 -4.43
N ASN A 413 -20.70 -25.95 -4.43
CA ASN A 413 -19.77 -27.05 -4.17
C ASN A 413 -19.17 -27.65 -5.47
N THR A 414 -19.49 -27.12 -6.65
CA THR A 414 -18.89 -27.54 -7.92
C THR A 414 -17.82 -26.55 -8.39
N ALA A 415 -17.00 -26.97 -9.36
CA ALA A 415 -15.96 -26.10 -9.95
C ALA A 415 -16.51 -24.86 -10.70
N PHE A 416 -17.82 -24.80 -10.94
CA PHE A 416 -18.49 -23.68 -11.62
C PHE A 416 -19.83 -23.36 -10.96
N PHE A 417 -19.96 -22.17 -10.39
CA PHE A 417 -21.20 -21.67 -9.82
C PHE A 417 -22.14 -21.10 -10.91
N ASP A 418 -23.35 -21.67 -11.07
CA ASP A 418 -24.36 -21.15 -11.99
C ASP A 418 -25.13 -19.97 -11.40
N VAL A 419 -24.56 -18.79 -11.62
CA VAL A 419 -25.09 -17.49 -11.22
C VAL A 419 -26.55 -17.25 -11.67
N ARG A 420 -27.05 -17.93 -12.73
CA ARG A 420 -28.45 -17.76 -13.19
C ARG A 420 -29.47 -18.17 -12.11
N LEU A 421 -29.09 -19.07 -11.21
CA LEU A 421 -29.93 -19.55 -10.12
C LEU A 421 -30.28 -18.43 -9.14
N LEU A 422 -29.32 -17.58 -8.75
CA LEU A 422 -29.55 -16.41 -7.88
C LEU A 422 -30.60 -15.48 -8.48
N SER A 423 -30.44 -15.18 -9.77
CA SER A 423 -31.38 -14.34 -10.51
C SER A 423 -32.80 -14.96 -10.49
N ASN A 424 -32.91 -16.26 -10.70
CA ASN A 424 -34.21 -16.93 -10.69
C ASN A 424 -34.83 -16.99 -9.28
N ARG A 425 -34.02 -17.21 -8.24
CA ARG A 425 -34.47 -17.21 -6.84
C ARG A 425 -34.92 -15.83 -6.38
N ALA A 426 -34.21 -14.77 -6.74
CA ALA A 426 -34.66 -13.39 -6.53
C ALA A 426 -36.04 -13.12 -7.16
N SER A 427 -36.34 -13.66 -8.34
CA SER A 427 -37.68 -13.57 -8.93
C SER A 427 -38.76 -14.27 -8.10
N VAL A 428 -38.43 -15.39 -7.45
CA VAL A 428 -39.34 -16.12 -6.55
C VAL A 428 -39.59 -15.31 -5.28
N TYR A 429 -38.54 -14.78 -4.67
CA TYR A 429 -38.64 -13.93 -3.48
C TYR A 429 -39.51 -12.69 -3.70
N LEU A 430 -39.35 -12.01 -4.83
CA LEU A 430 -40.23 -10.90 -5.23
C LEU A 430 -41.71 -11.29 -5.30
N LYS A 431 -42.02 -12.55 -5.66
CA LYS A 431 -43.41 -13.06 -5.70
C LYS A 431 -43.92 -13.49 -4.33
N LEU A 432 -43.03 -13.87 -3.42
CA LEU A 432 -43.35 -14.26 -2.04
C LEU A 432 -43.42 -13.07 -1.08
N GLY A 433 -42.97 -11.88 -1.50
CA GLY A 433 -42.92 -10.69 -0.63
C GLY A 433 -41.69 -10.62 0.27
N GLN A 434 -40.68 -11.43 0.00
CA GLN A 434 -39.40 -11.48 0.70
C GLN A 434 -38.41 -10.54 0.01
N TYR A 435 -38.48 -9.25 0.32
CA TYR A 435 -37.80 -8.23 -0.48
C TYR A 435 -36.32 -8.05 -0.13
N ASP A 436 -35.94 -8.26 1.13
CA ASP A 436 -34.55 -8.17 1.58
C ASP A 436 -33.71 -9.30 0.97
N GLU A 437 -34.21 -10.53 1.00
CA GLU A 437 -33.54 -11.69 0.39
C GLU A 437 -33.49 -11.57 -1.14
N ALA A 438 -34.50 -10.95 -1.77
CA ALA A 438 -34.48 -10.63 -3.19
C ALA A 438 -33.40 -9.59 -3.54
N LEU A 439 -33.18 -8.61 -2.66
CA LEU A 439 -32.15 -7.58 -2.81
C LEU A 439 -30.76 -8.21 -2.70
N GLU A 440 -30.52 -9.04 -1.68
CA GLU A 440 -29.25 -9.75 -1.48
C GLU A 440 -28.88 -10.62 -2.70
N ASP A 441 -29.80 -11.47 -3.17
CA ASP A 441 -29.57 -12.31 -4.36
C ASP A 441 -29.31 -11.47 -5.62
N ALA A 442 -29.99 -10.31 -5.75
CA ALA A 442 -29.79 -9.43 -6.88
C ALA A 442 -28.41 -8.74 -6.83
N GLU A 443 -27.92 -8.36 -5.65
CA GLU A 443 -26.60 -7.78 -5.46
C GLU A 443 -25.49 -8.81 -5.71
N GLU A 444 -25.60 -10.02 -5.16
CA GLU A 444 -24.66 -11.12 -5.44
C GLU A 444 -24.63 -11.45 -6.94
N TYR A 445 -25.80 -11.43 -7.60
CA TYR A 445 -25.89 -11.60 -9.06
C TYR A 445 -25.18 -10.48 -9.84
N ILE A 446 -25.31 -9.22 -9.40
CA ILE A 446 -24.66 -8.06 -10.04
C ILE A 446 -23.13 -8.14 -9.88
N LEU A 447 -22.63 -8.56 -8.72
CA LEU A 447 -21.18 -8.73 -8.50
C LEU A 447 -20.56 -9.69 -9.50
N GLN A 448 -21.26 -10.79 -9.80
CA GLN A 448 -20.80 -11.81 -10.75
C GLN A 448 -21.07 -11.45 -12.23
N ARG A 449 -22.15 -10.72 -12.50
CA ARG A 449 -22.60 -10.33 -13.86
C ARG A 449 -22.94 -8.82 -13.92
N PRO A 450 -21.95 -7.93 -13.83
CA PRO A 450 -22.16 -6.49 -13.62
C PRO A 450 -22.80 -5.75 -14.80
N LYS A 451 -22.84 -6.35 -16.00
CA LYS A 451 -23.49 -5.78 -17.20
C LYS A 451 -24.88 -6.36 -17.49
N CYS A 452 -25.37 -7.27 -16.64
CA CYS A 452 -26.64 -7.94 -16.89
C CYS A 452 -27.81 -7.15 -16.32
N TRP A 453 -28.66 -6.61 -17.21
CA TRP A 453 -29.86 -5.83 -16.84
C TRP A 453 -30.79 -6.54 -15.85
N ARG A 454 -30.82 -7.88 -15.86
CA ARG A 454 -31.72 -8.68 -15.02
C ARG A 454 -31.41 -8.56 -13.51
N GLY A 455 -30.15 -8.35 -13.14
CA GLY A 455 -29.77 -8.13 -11.74
C GLY A 455 -30.32 -6.79 -11.26
N TYR A 456 -29.99 -5.73 -11.99
CA TYR A 456 -30.45 -4.37 -11.71
C TYR A 456 -31.98 -4.24 -11.73
N ALA A 457 -32.67 -4.90 -12.67
CA ALA A 457 -34.12 -4.89 -12.71
C ALA A 457 -34.74 -5.50 -11.44
N ARG A 458 -34.18 -6.59 -10.91
CA ARG A 458 -34.68 -7.22 -9.68
C ARG A 458 -34.35 -6.40 -8.44
N LYS A 459 -33.13 -5.85 -8.36
CA LYS A 459 -32.74 -4.89 -7.33
C LYS A 459 -33.70 -3.70 -7.30
N ALA A 460 -34.03 -3.13 -8.47
CA ALA A 460 -34.97 -2.03 -8.58
C ALA A 460 -36.37 -2.39 -8.07
N LEU A 461 -36.89 -3.57 -8.44
CA LEU A 461 -38.20 -4.04 -7.99
C LEU A 461 -38.26 -4.30 -6.48
N ALA A 462 -37.20 -4.88 -5.90
CA ALA A 462 -37.10 -5.10 -4.46
C ALA A 462 -37.08 -3.78 -3.69
N LEU A 463 -36.25 -2.82 -4.13
CA LEU A 463 -36.10 -1.52 -3.48
C LEU A 463 -37.38 -0.68 -3.47
N VAL A 464 -38.22 -0.78 -4.51
CA VAL A 464 -39.55 -0.13 -4.51
C VAL A 464 -40.41 -0.64 -3.36
N GLN A 465 -40.39 -1.95 -3.11
CA GLN A 465 -41.18 -2.56 -2.03
C GLN A 465 -40.60 -2.24 -0.64
N LEU A 466 -39.27 -2.12 -0.54
CA LEU A 466 -38.56 -1.65 0.65
C LEU A 466 -38.67 -0.13 0.88
N LYS A 467 -39.40 0.60 0.01
CA LYS A 467 -39.61 2.05 0.07
C LYS A 467 -38.35 2.91 -0.11
N ASP A 468 -37.26 2.34 -0.64
CA ASP A 468 -36.10 3.11 -1.10
C ASP A 468 -36.24 3.48 -2.59
N MET A 469 -37.02 4.52 -2.85
CA MET A 469 -37.29 4.99 -4.21
C MET A 469 -36.03 5.50 -4.93
N GLN A 470 -35.07 6.08 -4.22
CA GLN A 470 -33.85 6.61 -4.83
C GLN A 470 -32.91 5.49 -5.28
N GLY A 471 -32.67 4.49 -4.43
CA GLY A 471 -31.95 3.28 -4.81
C GLY A 471 -32.65 2.52 -5.93
N ALA A 472 -33.99 2.45 -5.89
CA ALA A 472 -34.78 1.85 -6.95
C ALA A 472 -34.57 2.54 -8.31
N TYR A 473 -34.55 3.87 -8.35
CA TYR A 473 -34.30 4.62 -9.59
C TYR A 473 -32.86 4.48 -10.10
N VAL A 474 -31.86 4.42 -9.21
CA VAL A 474 -30.48 4.10 -9.61
C VAL A 474 -30.43 2.73 -10.29
N ALA A 475 -30.97 1.69 -9.65
CA ALA A 475 -30.98 0.35 -10.21
C ALA A 475 -31.82 0.27 -11.51
N ALA A 476 -32.98 0.93 -11.56
CA ALA A 476 -33.82 0.99 -12.75
C ALA A 476 -33.10 1.67 -13.93
N SER A 477 -32.36 2.76 -13.66
CA SER A 477 -31.59 3.47 -14.69
C SER A 477 -30.47 2.61 -15.28
N LEU A 478 -29.78 1.82 -14.46
CA LEU A 478 -28.76 0.86 -14.91
C LEU A 478 -29.39 -0.31 -15.69
N ALA A 479 -30.55 -0.79 -15.26
CA ALA A 479 -31.30 -1.81 -16.01
C ALA A 479 -31.69 -1.31 -17.41
N TYR A 480 -32.17 -0.06 -17.51
CA TYR A 480 -32.46 0.61 -18.78
C TYR A 480 -31.21 0.83 -19.63
N TYR A 481 -30.09 1.22 -19.01
CA TYR A 481 -28.82 1.41 -19.73
C TYR A 481 -28.38 0.12 -20.44
N TYR A 482 -28.41 -1.01 -19.75
CA TYR A 482 -28.02 -2.30 -20.33
C TYR A 482 -29.11 -2.95 -21.21
N LYS A 483 -30.38 -2.54 -21.07
CA LYS A 483 -31.49 -2.95 -21.94
C LYS A 483 -32.43 -1.77 -22.24
N ARG A 484 -32.21 -1.12 -23.37
CA ARG A 484 -32.93 0.11 -23.78
C ARG A 484 -34.45 -0.03 -23.85
N ASN A 485 -34.96 -1.19 -24.25
CA ASN A 485 -36.41 -1.44 -24.39
C ASN A 485 -37.02 -2.11 -23.14
N ILE A 486 -36.37 -2.04 -21.97
CA ILE A 486 -36.83 -2.75 -20.76
C ILE A 486 -38.25 -2.35 -20.33
N PHE A 487 -38.64 -1.08 -20.50
CA PHE A 487 -39.98 -0.59 -20.17
C PHE A 487 -41.08 -1.19 -21.07
N HIS A 488 -40.73 -1.76 -22.22
CA HIS A 488 -41.68 -2.43 -23.12
C HIS A 488 -41.57 -3.96 -23.04
N ASP A 489 -40.34 -4.48 -22.95
CA ASP A 489 -40.08 -5.91 -23.04
C ASP A 489 -40.25 -6.68 -21.71
N PHE A 490 -40.32 -5.98 -20.58
CA PHE A 490 -40.32 -6.62 -19.26
C PHE A 490 -41.47 -6.10 -18.38
N GLU A 491 -42.57 -6.85 -18.38
CA GLU A 491 -43.83 -6.50 -17.73
C GLU A 491 -43.71 -6.08 -16.25
N PRO A 492 -42.98 -6.79 -15.36
CA PRO A 492 -42.87 -6.38 -13.97
C PRO A 492 -42.26 -4.98 -13.80
N PHE A 493 -41.32 -4.63 -14.68
CA PHE A 493 -40.65 -3.34 -14.66
C PHE A 493 -41.55 -2.23 -15.21
N ARG A 494 -42.30 -2.52 -16.28
CA ARG A 494 -43.32 -1.63 -16.87
C ARG A 494 -44.47 -1.30 -15.91
N VAL A 495 -44.90 -2.28 -15.11
CA VAL A 495 -46.00 -2.10 -14.14
C VAL A 495 -45.53 -1.30 -12.93
N THR A 496 -44.27 -1.47 -12.53
CA THR A 496 -43.73 -0.84 -11.31
C THR A 496 -43.25 0.59 -11.55
N PHE A 497 -42.58 0.83 -12.69
CA PHE A 497 -42.09 2.15 -13.07
C PHE A 497 -42.96 2.70 -14.19
N ASP A 498 -43.53 3.88 -13.96
CA ASP A 498 -44.40 4.53 -14.93
C ASP A 498 -43.62 5.06 -16.16
N SER A 499 -44.35 5.52 -17.18
CA SER A 499 -43.76 6.17 -18.35
C SER A 499 -43.09 7.52 -18.06
N SER A 500 -43.15 8.01 -16.82
CA SER A 500 -42.52 9.28 -16.43
C SER A 500 -41.02 9.09 -16.21
N LEU A 501 -40.61 7.98 -15.58
CA LEU A 501 -39.19 7.65 -15.39
C LEU A 501 -38.47 7.46 -16.73
N GLU A 502 -39.11 6.78 -17.69
CA GLU A 502 -38.54 6.60 -19.03
C GLU A 502 -38.23 7.95 -19.71
N LYS A 503 -39.10 8.95 -19.52
CA LYS A 503 -38.93 10.30 -20.08
C LYS A 503 -37.93 11.17 -19.33
N SER A 504 -37.59 10.83 -18.09
CA SER A 504 -36.66 11.59 -17.24
C SER A 504 -35.22 11.06 -17.28
N LEU A 505 -34.99 9.95 -18.00
CA LEU A 505 -33.66 9.35 -18.19
C LEU A 505 -32.86 10.06 -19.30
N TYR A 506 -31.65 10.48 -18.98
CA TYR A 506 -30.70 11.12 -19.90
C TYR A 506 -29.40 10.34 -19.93
N VAL A 507 -29.02 9.81 -21.10
CA VAL A 507 -27.70 9.16 -21.27
C VAL A 507 -26.72 10.12 -21.89
N CYS A 508 -25.61 10.35 -21.21
CA CYS A 508 -24.54 11.22 -21.63
C CYS A 508 -23.35 10.39 -22.06
N HIS A 509 -22.81 10.71 -23.23
CA HIS A 509 -21.62 10.10 -23.83
C HIS A 509 -20.55 11.14 -24.17
N SER A 510 -20.77 12.40 -23.77
CA SER A 510 -19.81 13.49 -23.93
C SER A 510 -20.09 14.62 -22.93
N THR A 511 -19.08 15.45 -22.70
CA THR A 511 -19.20 16.69 -21.90
C THR A 511 -20.32 17.62 -22.41
N SER A 512 -20.55 17.69 -23.73
CA SER A 512 -21.59 18.54 -24.32
C SER A 512 -23.01 18.02 -23.98
N ASN A 513 -23.22 16.71 -24.05
CA ASN A 513 -24.50 16.10 -23.66
C ASN A 513 -24.77 16.28 -22.17
N PHE A 514 -23.74 16.03 -21.35
CA PHE A 514 -23.84 16.23 -19.91
C PHE A 514 -24.16 17.68 -19.56
N SER A 515 -23.50 18.64 -20.21
CA SER A 515 -23.80 20.06 -20.03
C SER A 515 -25.22 20.43 -20.44
N THR A 516 -25.73 19.82 -21.51
CA THR A 516 -27.11 20.01 -21.95
C THR A 516 -28.11 19.43 -20.95
N ALA A 517 -27.81 18.26 -20.37
CA ALA A 517 -28.64 17.65 -19.32
C ALA A 517 -28.70 18.53 -18.07
N LEU A 518 -27.55 19.01 -17.58
CA LEU A 518 -27.49 19.94 -16.44
C LEU A 518 -28.24 21.25 -16.70
N ARG A 519 -28.15 21.84 -17.90
CA ARG A 519 -28.93 23.03 -18.27
C ARG A 519 -30.44 22.76 -18.29
N LYS A 520 -30.88 21.58 -18.74
CA LYS A 520 -32.30 21.20 -18.72
C LYS A 520 -32.82 21.06 -17.29
N ILE A 521 -32.04 20.39 -16.42
CA ILE A 521 -32.33 20.27 -14.98
C ILE A 521 -32.51 21.67 -14.39
N ARG A 522 -31.59 22.58 -14.69
CA ARG A 522 -31.64 23.97 -14.25
C ARG A 522 -32.85 24.76 -14.75
N ILE A 523 -33.19 24.67 -16.04
CA ILE A 523 -34.35 25.37 -16.61
C ILE A 523 -35.66 24.86 -16.00
N SER A 524 -35.76 23.56 -15.73
CA SER A 524 -36.92 22.98 -15.02
C SER A 524 -37.06 23.57 -13.62
N HIS A 525 -35.92 23.78 -12.93
CA HIS A 525 -35.85 24.36 -11.59
C HIS A 525 -36.33 25.83 -11.55
N LEU A 526 -35.90 26.67 -12.50
CA LEU A 526 -36.25 28.11 -12.52
C LEU A 526 -37.72 28.39 -12.87
N ARG A 527 -38.43 27.45 -13.51
CA ARG A 527 -39.81 27.66 -13.97
C ARG A 527 -40.89 27.48 -12.88
N ARG A 528 -40.58 26.89 -11.71
CA ARG A 528 -41.60 26.50 -10.72
C ARG A 528 -41.15 26.76 -9.27
N ASN A 529 -41.26 28.01 -8.84
CA ASN A 529 -41.16 28.39 -7.42
C ASN A 529 -42.47 28.14 -6.62
N LEU A 530 -43.32 27.17 -7.00
CA LEU A 530 -44.71 27.08 -6.49
C LEU A 530 -45.24 25.68 -6.07
N SER A 531 -44.44 24.60 -6.04
CA SER A 531 -44.95 23.31 -5.53
C SER A 531 -43.90 22.48 -4.79
N ASN A 532 -44.27 21.97 -3.61
CA ASN A 532 -43.44 21.16 -2.70
C ASN A 532 -43.59 19.63 -2.87
N SER A 533 -44.15 19.13 -3.98
CA SER A 533 -44.25 17.67 -4.21
C SER A 533 -42.94 17.10 -4.79
N ILE A 534 -42.47 15.99 -4.21
CA ILE A 534 -41.16 15.35 -4.46
C ILE A 534 -41.15 14.49 -5.74
N SER A 535 -42.30 14.13 -6.32
CA SER A 535 -42.40 13.09 -7.35
C SER A 535 -42.27 13.53 -8.81
N ASP A 536 -42.58 14.78 -9.16
CA ASP A 536 -42.99 15.05 -10.56
C ASP A 536 -41.85 15.51 -11.50
N ASP A 537 -40.64 15.80 -11.00
CA ASP A 537 -39.58 16.45 -11.80
C ASP A 537 -38.15 15.86 -11.58
N LEU A 538 -37.99 14.69 -10.95
CA LEU A 538 -36.67 14.08 -10.71
C LEU A 538 -36.02 13.59 -12.02
N GLN A 539 -34.88 14.16 -12.38
CA GLN A 539 -34.13 13.79 -13.59
C GLN A 539 -33.04 12.78 -13.26
N VAL A 540 -32.89 11.73 -14.08
CA VAL A 540 -31.86 10.71 -13.89
C VAL A 540 -30.86 10.79 -15.03
N VAL A 541 -29.62 11.13 -14.71
CA VAL A 541 -28.52 11.32 -15.66
C VAL A 541 -27.56 10.15 -15.55
N ILE A 542 -27.47 9.37 -16.62
CA ILE A 542 -26.56 8.24 -16.77
C ILE A 542 -25.32 8.71 -17.51
N LEU A 543 -24.15 8.54 -16.90
CA LEU A 543 -22.85 8.85 -17.49
C LEU A 543 -22.24 7.57 -18.06
N GLU A 544 -21.93 7.57 -19.36
CA GLU A 544 -21.09 6.53 -19.97
C GLU A 544 -19.61 6.70 -19.58
N PRO A 545 -18.75 5.69 -19.77
CA PRO A 545 -17.34 5.74 -19.39
C PRO A 545 -16.55 6.82 -20.15
N ASP A 546 -16.45 8.01 -19.55
CA ASP A 546 -15.74 9.16 -20.11
C ASP A 546 -15.36 10.16 -19.01
N HIS A 547 -14.63 11.20 -19.39
CA HIS A 547 -14.28 12.35 -18.57
C HIS A 547 -15.17 13.56 -18.92
N TYR A 548 -16.00 13.97 -17.96
CA TYR A 548 -16.96 15.05 -18.09
C TYR A 548 -16.45 16.31 -17.41
N LEU A 549 -16.32 17.40 -18.16
CA LEU A 549 -15.93 18.69 -17.62
C LEU A 549 -17.16 19.53 -17.25
N VAL A 550 -17.15 20.12 -16.06
CA VAL A 550 -18.16 21.07 -15.60
C VAL A 550 -17.50 22.44 -15.47
N SER A 551 -17.91 23.38 -16.32
CA SER A 551 -17.42 24.77 -16.36
C SER A 551 -18.53 25.77 -16.00
N VAL A 552 -18.18 27.06 -15.87
CA VAL A 552 -19.17 28.14 -15.68
C VAL A 552 -20.28 28.07 -16.74
N GLN A 553 -19.92 27.76 -17.98
CA GLN A 553 -20.85 27.67 -19.11
C GLN A 553 -21.82 26.48 -18.96
N THR A 554 -21.38 25.41 -18.29
CA THR A 554 -22.13 24.17 -18.09
C THR A 554 -23.28 24.34 -17.12
N VAL A 555 -23.05 25.01 -15.99
CA VAL A 555 -24.04 25.13 -14.90
C VAL A 555 -24.74 26.48 -14.91
N GLY A 556 -24.02 27.57 -15.23
CA GLY A 556 -24.44 28.98 -15.16
C GLY A 556 -24.97 29.43 -13.78
N SER A 557 -25.08 30.73 -13.52
CA SER A 557 -25.21 31.27 -12.15
C SER A 557 -26.65 31.34 -11.65
N ASP A 558 -26.97 30.70 -10.51
CA ASP A 558 -28.32 30.65 -9.94
C ASP A 558 -28.47 31.36 -8.59
N LEU A 559 -27.41 31.42 -7.78
CA LEU A 559 -27.45 31.98 -6.44
C LEU A 559 -26.26 32.91 -6.22
N VAL A 560 -26.52 34.09 -5.65
CA VAL A 560 -25.47 35.02 -5.20
C VAL A 560 -25.38 34.90 -3.69
N TYR A 561 -24.26 34.38 -3.18
CA TYR A 561 -24.00 34.30 -1.74
C TYR A 561 -22.89 35.31 -1.40
N GLY A 562 -23.27 36.48 -0.90
CA GLY A 562 -22.33 37.60 -0.76
C GLY A 562 -21.88 38.14 -2.12
N ASN A 563 -20.57 38.17 -2.38
CA ASN A 563 -19.98 38.60 -3.66
C ASN A 563 -19.70 37.43 -4.63
N ASP A 564 -19.87 36.17 -4.19
CA ASP A 564 -19.50 34.99 -4.98
C ASP A 564 -20.71 34.40 -5.73
N LYS A 565 -20.49 34.05 -7.01
CA LYS A 565 -21.48 33.35 -7.84
C LYS A 565 -21.46 31.86 -7.50
N VAL A 566 -22.61 31.32 -7.09
CA VAL A 566 -22.80 29.90 -6.77
C VAL A 566 -23.65 29.23 -7.86
N HIS A 567 -23.21 28.04 -8.27
CA HIS A 567 -23.77 27.24 -9.34
C HIS A 567 -24.50 26.02 -8.75
N SER A 568 -25.83 25.96 -8.86
CA SER A 568 -26.59 24.87 -8.24
C SER A 568 -26.76 23.65 -9.15
N ILE A 569 -26.54 22.46 -8.60
CA ILE A 569 -26.87 21.17 -9.18
C ILE A 569 -27.79 20.44 -8.19
N GLY A 570 -29.00 20.07 -8.58
CA GLY A 570 -29.91 19.47 -7.61
C GLY A 570 -31.21 18.97 -8.21
N ASN A 571 -31.96 18.19 -7.41
CA ASN A 571 -33.14 17.45 -7.85
C ASN A 571 -32.84 16.48 -9.00
N CYS A 572 -31.71 15.79 -8.92
CA CYS A 572 -31.31 14.80 -9.92
C CYS A 572 -30.55 13.62 -9.30
N ILE A 573 -30.59 12.49 -10.01
CA ILE A 573 -29.78 11.30 -9.73
C ILE A 573 -28.71 11.22 -10.82
N LEU A 574 -27.44 11.22 -10.43
CA LEU A 574 -26.29 11.05 -11.30
C LEU A 574 -25.74 9.63 -11.14
N VAL A 575 -25.72 8.85 -12.22
CA VAL A 575 -25.34 7.43 -12.20
C VAL A 575 -24.22 7.18 -13.19
N GLY A 576 -23.06 6.76 -12.72
CA GLY A 576 -21.98 6.26 -13.58
C GLY A 576 -22.23 4.82 -13.98
N SER A 577 -22.26 4.54 -15.29
CA SER A 577 -22.56 3.19 -15.78
C SER A 577 -21.43 2.19 -15.52
N GLU A 578 -20.17 2.65 -15.48
CA GLU A 578 -18.99 1.82 -15.20
C GLU A 578 -17.93 2.61 -14.42
N GLY A 579 -16.95 1.92 -13.82
CA GLY A 579 -15.90 2.51 -12.97
C GLY A 579 -14.86 3.38 -13.69
N LYS A 580 -15.21 4.09 -14.77
CA LYS A 580 -14.37 5.08 -15.46
C LYS A 580 -15.05 6.43 -15.67
N CYS A 581 -16.26 6.63 -15.16
CA CYS A 581 -16.97 7.90 -15.25
C CYS A 581 -16.35 8.92 -14.28
N SER A 582 -15.76 9.98 -14.81
CA SER A 582 -15.13 11.05 -14.02
C SER A 582 -15.75 12.41 -14.33
N VAL A 583 -16.00 13.22 -13.30
CA VAL A 583 -16.53 14.57 -13.40
C VAL A 583 -15.52 15.51 -12.80
N THR A 584 -14.97 16.40 -13.61
CA THR A 584 -13.99 17.41 -13.20
C THR A 584 -14.63 18.79 -13.14
N PHE A 585 -14.42 19.47 -12.02
CA PHE A 585 -14.81 20.86 -11.82
C PHE A 585 -13.61 21.79 -12.00
N ASP A 586 -13.56 22.45 -13.15
CA ASP A 586 -12.49 23.36 -13.60
C ASP A 586 -13.10 24.77 -13.67
N ASP A 587 -12.40 25.83 -13.21
CA ASP A 587 -12.79 27.28 -13.26
C ASP A 587 -13.04 28.03 -11.92
N ASN A 588 -12.45 27.65 -10.78
CA ASN A 588 -12.72 28.36 -9.49
C ASN A 588 -14.23 28.49 -9.18
N LEU A 589 -15.01 27.44 -9.46
CA LEU A 589 -16.45 27.46 -9.26
C LEU A 589 -16.78 27.33 -7.77
N ASN A 590 -17.96 27.82 -7.38
CA ASN A 590 -18.62 27.39 -6.16
C ASN A 590 -19.86 26.60 -6.57
N ILE A 591 -19.81 25.28 -6.41
CA ILE A 591 -20.90 24.38 -6.80
C ILE A 591 -21.71 24.05 -5.55
N ALA A 592 -23.01 24.29 -5.64
CA ALA A 592 -23.96 23.94 -4.60
C ALA A 592 -24.79 22.73 -5.03
N PHE A 593 -24.68 21.63 -4.30
CA PHE A 593 -25.62 20.53 -4.40
C PHE A 593 -26.87 20.86 -3.58
N VAL A 594 -28.04 20.85 -4.21
CA VAL A 594 -29.30 21.35 -3.63
C VAL A 594 -30.47 20.37 -3.73
N LYS A 595 -31.48 20.53 -2.87
CA LYS A 595 -32.70 19.69 -2.82
C LYS A 595 -32.34 18.21 -2.64
N ASN A 596 -32.89 17.31 -3.47
CA ASN A 596 -32.54 15.88 -3.46
C ASN A 596 -31.48 15.62 -4.54
N PHE A 597 -30.25 15.36 -4.14
CA PHE A 597 -29.17 14.97 -5.06
C PHE A 597 -28.65 13.58 -4.71
N VAL A 598 -28.54 12.72 -5.70
CA VAL A 598 -27.99 11.37 -5.52
C VAL A 598 -26.86 11.17 -6.52
N ALA A 599 -25.70 10.69 -6.08
CA ALA A 599 -24.61 10.27 -6.95
C ALA A 599 -24.25 8.81 -6.69
N TYR A 600 -24.16 8.02 -7.75
CA TYR A 600 -23.81 6.60 -7.69
C TYR A 600 -22.69 6.27 -8.68
N ASN A 601 -21.60 5.68 -8.21
CA ASN A 601 -20.49 5.19 -9.04
C ASN A 601 -19.86 6.28 -9.95
N VAL A 602 -19.57 7.45 -9.38
CA VAL A 602 -18.96 8.59 -10.09
C VAL A 602 -17.69 9.04 -9.38
N ARG A 603 -16.62 9.30 -10.13
CA ARG A 603 -15.42 9.96 -9.61
C ARG A 603 -15.53 11.47 -9.77
N PHE A 604 -15.34 12.23 -8.70
CA PHE A 604 -15.35 13.68 -8.70
C PHE A 604 -13.95 14.20 -8.44
N TYR A 605 -13.48 15.09 -9.32
CA TYR A 605 -12.20 15.76 -9.18
C TYR A 605 -12.40 17.27 -9.13
N SER A 606 -11.93 17.91 -8.06
CA SER A 606 -12.00 19.37 -7.90
C SER A 606 -10.60 19.98 -7.84
N ARG A 607 -10.24 20.81 -8.83
CA ARG A 607 -8.95 21.53 -8.80
C ARG A 607 -8.98 22.74 -7.88
N PHE A 608 -9.93 23.62 -8.11
CA PHE A 608 -10.02 24.91 -7.42
C PHE A 608 -11.47 25.25 -7.02
N THR A 609 -12.36 24.27 -7.12
CA THR A 609 -13.80 24.45 -6.92
C THR A 609 -14.18 24.05 -5.50
N ASN A 610 -15.02 24.86 -4.86
CA ASN A 610 -15.65 24.46 -3.62
C ASN A 610 -17.01 23.83 -3.93
N CYS A 611 -17.23 22.64 -3.40
CA CYS A 611 -18.46 21.87 -3.50
C CYS A 611 -19.18 21.90 -2.16
N HIS A 612 -20.36 22.52 -2.14
CA HIS A 612 -21.16 22.72 -0.94
C HIS A 612 -22.47 21.94 -1.06
N PHE A 613 -22.79 21.10 -0.08
CA PHE A 613 -24.11 20.50 0.05
C PHE A 613 -24.95 21.45 0.91
N LEU A 614 -25.86 22.24 0.30
CA LEU A 614 -26.50 23.35 1.00
C LEU A 614 -27.51 22.91 2.07
N SER A 615 -27.71 23.76 3.07
CA SER A 615 -28.69 23.52 4.14
C SER A 615 -30.10 23.34 3.59
N GLY A 616 -30.87 22.43 4.20
CA GLY A 616 -32.21 22.03 3.73
C GLY A 616 -32.22 21.10 2.50
N SER A 617 -31.03 20.60 2.09
CA SER A 617 -30.89 19.62 1.02
C SER A 617 -30.54 18.24 1.58
N VAL A 618 -30.98 17.19 0.91
CA VAL A 618 -30.67 15.79 1.21
C VAL A 618 -29.80 15.25 0.08
N VAL A 619 -28.56 14.90 0.42
CA VAL A 619 -27.57 14.43 -0.53
C VAL A 619 -27.17 13.00 -0.18
N LYS A 620 -27.22 12.10 -1.17
CA LYS A 620 -26.76 10.71 -1.02
C LYS A 620 -25.63 10.40 -2.00
N LEU A 621 -24.52 9.89 -1.49
CA LEU A 621 -23.34 9.53 -2.27
C LEU A 621 -23.06 8.05 -2.03
N ALA A 622 -22.98 7.26 -3.09
CA ALA A 622 -22.74 5.82 -3.00
C ALA A 622 -21.72 5.37 -4.06
N HIS A 623 -20.69 4.61 -3.64
CA HIS A 623 -19.63 4.14 -4.56
C HIS A 623 -18.91 5.26 -5.33
N CYS A 624 -18.89 6.47 -4.78
CA CYS A 624 -18.23 7.63 -5.40
C CYS A 624 -16.82 7.84 -4.85
N SER A 625 -15.92 8.37 -5.67
CA SER A 625 -14.60 8.83 -5.22
C SER A 625 -14.48 10.34 -5.35
N PHE A 626 -13.78 10.97 -4.42
CA PHE A 626 -13.62 12.42 -4.33
C PHE A 626 -12.14 12.76 -4.15
N GLU A 627 -11.60 13.56 -5.06
CA GLU A 627 -10.22 14.02 -5.03
C GLU A 627 -10.16 15.53 -5.21
N SER A 628 -9.20 16.19 -4.55
CA SER A 628 -9.05 17.63 -4.68
C SER A 628 -7.62 18.18 -4.57
N SER A 629 -7.24 18.99 -5.55
CA SER A 629 -6.02 19.80 -5.50
C SER A 629 -6.24 21.24 -5.00
N ASN A 630 -7.37 21.52 -4.34
CA ASN A 630 -7.68 22.87 -3.85
C ASN A 630 -6.94 23.21 -2.56
N HIS A 631 -5.94 24.08 -2.67
CA HIS A 631 -5.12 24.49 -1.53
C HIS A 631 -5.76 25.54 -0.62
N SER A 632 -6.90 26.13 -1.00
CA SER A 632 -7.50 27.26 -0.26
C SER A 632 -8.44 26.79 0.84
N TYR A 633 -9.34 25.86 0.52
CA TYR A 633 -10.40 25.40 1.41
C TYR A 633 -10.64 23.90 1.26
N THR A 634 -11.29 23.29 2.26
CA THR A 634 -11.81 21.92 2.12
C THR A 634 -12.82 21.88 0.99
N SER A 635 -12.49 21.16 -0.08
CA SER A 635 -13.27 21.21 -1.32
C SER A 635 -14.67 20.64 -1.21
N PHE A 636 -14.94 19.74 -0.24
CA PHE A 636 -16.26 19.15 -0.04
C PHE A 636 -16.79 19.51 1.34
N CYS A 637 -17.88 20.27 1.38
CA CYS A 637 -18.47 20.81 2.61
C CYS A 637 -19.96 20.49 2.69
N SER A 638 -20.40 19.81 3.75
CA SER A 638 -21.82 19.55 4.01
C SER A 638 -22.42 20.57 4.97
N PHE A 639 -23.46 21.27 4.53
CA PHE A 639 -24.32 22.15 5.35
C PHE A 639 -25.75 21.60 5.51
N GLY A 640 -26.11 20.58 4.73
CA GLY A 640 -27.41 19.89 4.76
C GLY A 640 -27.31 18.48 5.35
N GLU A 641 -28.26 17.62 5.00
CA GLU A 641 -28.26 16.20 5.32
C GLU A 641 -27.45 15.44 4.26
N LEU A 642 -26.37 14.79 4.68
CA LEU A 642 -25.47 14.04 3.80
C LEU A 642 -25.43 12.57 4.22
N LYS A 643 -25.73 11.65 3.30
CA LYS A 643 -25.51 10.21 3.48
C LYS A 643 -24.41 9.73 2.53
N VAL A 644 -23.43 9.03 3.07
CA VAL A 644 -22.26 8.54 2.33
C VAL A 644 -22.09 7.05 2.61
N ASP A 645 -22.00 6.25 1.54
CA ASP A 645 -21.80 4.81 1.66
C ASP A 645 -20.83 4.28 0.59
N PHE A 646 -19.88 3.44 0.97
CA PHE A 646 -18.84 2.91 0.07
C PHE A 646 -18.09 3.98 -0.75
N CYS A 647 -17.86 5.15 -0.18
CA CYS A 647 -17.16 6.24 -0.86
C CYS A 647 -15.69 6.35 -0.45
N THR A 648 -14.89 6.95 -1.32
CA THR A 648 -13.47 7.24 -1.05
C THR A 648 -13.21 8.74 -1.17
N PHE A 649 -12.61 9.34 -0.16
CA PHE A 649 -12.13 10.72 -0.18
C PHE A 649 -10.61 10.71 -0.04
N SER A 650 -9.90 11.02 -1.12
CA SER A 650 -8.46 10.84 -1.13
C SER A 650 -7.68 11.96 -1.80
N ASN A 651 -6.40 12.08 -1.41
CA ASN A 651 -5.45 13.02 -1.98
C ASN A 651 -5.95 14.48 -1.98
N CYS A 652 -6.79 14.84 -1.00
CA CYS A 652 -7.28 16.20 -0.85
C CYS A 652 -6.20 17.04 -0.13
N THR A 653 -5.74 18.11 -0.77
CA THR A 653 -4.66 18.95 -0.21
C THR A 653 -5.03 19.64 1.12
N LYS A 654 -6.33 19.75 1.43
CA LYS A 654 -6.91 20.21 2.71
C LYS A 654 -7.72 19.08 3.36
N GLY A 655 -8.96 19.31 3.79
CA GLY A 655 -9.82 18.26 4.32
C GLY A 655 -10.36 17.34 3.24
N GLY A 656 -10.59 16.07 3.56
CA GLY A 656 -11.36 15.14 2.73
C GLY A 656 -12.83 15.54 2.67
N LEU A 657 -13.46 15.70 3.83
CA LEU A 657 -14.84 16.17 3.98
C LEU A 657 -14.99 17.05 5.24
N LEU A 658 -15.65 18.21 5.10
CA LEU A 658 -16.06 19.06 6.21
C LEU A 658 -17.58 18.97 6.44
N VAL A 659 -17.99 18.62 7.65
CA VAL A 659 -19.38 18.51 8.09
C VAL A 659 -19.74 19.69 8.99
N VAL A 660 -20.70 20.49 8.53
CA VAL A 660 -21.33 21.60 9.25
C VAL A 660 -22.82 21.35 9.48
N GLY A 661 -23.46 20.55 8.61
CA GLY A 661 -24.82 20.03 8.77
C GLY A 661 -24.84 18.64 9.42
N ASP A 662 -25.77 17.78 9.00
CA ASP A 662 -25.91 16.42 9.50
C ASP A 662 -25.30 15.44 8.49
N ALA A 663 -24.44 14.53 8.95
CA ALA A 663 -23.81 13.53 8.09
C ALA A 663 -23.90 12.12 8.67
N GLU A 664 -24.32 11.17 7.85
CA GLU A 664 -24.23 9.73 8.09
C GLU A 664 -23.23 9.13 7.09
N ILE A 665 -22.16 8.50 7.58
CA ILE A 665 -21.07 7.96 6.77
C ILE A 665 -20.84 6.51 7.17
N GLU A 666 -20.99 5.57 6.22
CA GLU A 666 -20.74 4.16 6.45
C GLU A 666 -19.82 3.56 5.37
N ASN A 667 -19.09 2.50 5.72
CA ASN A 667 -18.30 1.67 4.81
C ASN A 667 -17.33 2.44 3.88
N SER A 668 -16.82 3.58 4.32
CA SER A 668 -16.09 4.54 3.47
C SER A 668 -14.60 4.65 3.85
N GLU A 669 -13.82 5.32 3.01
CA GLU A 669 -12.38 5.47 3.18
C GLU A 669 -11.91 6.91 3.01
N PHE A 670 -10.97 7.33 3.87
CA PHE A 670 -10.35 8.64 3.82
C PHE A 670 -8.82 8.51 3.93
N PHE A 671 -8.06 8.88 2.88
CA PHE A 671 -6.59 8.78 2.92
C PHE A 671 -5.84 9.82 2.09
N GLY A 672 -4.61 10.14 2.47
CA GLY A 672 -3.78 11.12 1.74
C GLY A 672 -4.28 12.55 1.86
N ASN A 673 -5.07 12.87 2.89
CA ASN A 673 -5.65 14.19 3.13
C ASN A 673 -4.91 14.95 4.24
N ALA A 674 -5.05 16.28 4.30
CA ALA A 674 -4.57 17.04 5.47
C ALA A 674 -5.43 16.77 6.72
N THR A 675 -6.74 16.59 6.53
CA THR A 675 -7.63 16.05 7.58
C THR A 675 -8.59 15.11 6.92
N ALA A 676 -8.71 13.88 7.42
CA ALA A 676 -9.55 12.86 6.78
C ALA A 676 -11.02 13.34 6.78
N LEU A 677 -11.57 13.54 7.98
CA LEU A 677 -12.93 14.01 8.20
C LEU A 677 -12.96 15.07 9.30
N GLU A 678 -13.75 16.12 9.10
CA GLU A 678 -13.81 17.27 9.99
C GLU A 678 -15.25 17.65 10.30
N VAL A 679 -15.60 17.89 11.57
CA VAL A 679 -16.93 18.32 12.01
C VAL A 679 -16.84 19.64 12.75
N ARG A 680 -17.56 20.68 12.33
CA ARG A 680 -17.48 22.03 12.94
C ARG A 680 -18.83 22.73 12.99
N LYS A 681 -18.90 23.83 13.75
CA LYS A 681 -19.96 24.87 13.64
C LYS A 681 -21.39 24.33 13.70
N GLY A 682 -21.65 23.40 14.61
CA GLY A 682 -22.98 22.84 14.86
C GLY A 682 -23.27 21.55 14.13
N GLY A 683 -22.33 21.02 13.34
CA GLY A 683 -22.51 19.77 12.60
C GLY A 683 -22.68 18.56 13.51
N ARG A 684 -23.48 17.58 13.03
CA ARG A 684 -23.68 16.28 13.65
C ARG A 684 -23.13 15.20 12.74
N LEU A 685 -22.51 14.19 13.33
CA LEU A 685 -21.88 13.12 12.58
C LEU A 685 -22.26 11.77 13.16
N LEU A 686 -22.68 10.85 12.31
CA LEU A 686 -22.68 9.43 12.57
C LEU A 686 -21.72 8.78 11.57
N VAL A 687 -20.61 8.22 12.03
CA VAL A 687 -19.65 7.52 11.18
C VAL A 687 -19.45 6.09 11.65
N ARG A 688 -19.58 5.13 10.74
CA ARG A 688 -19.44 3.69 11.02
C ARG A 688 -18.57 2.96 10.01
N LYS A 689 -17.88 1.90 10.44
CA LYS A 689 -17.20 0.94 9.54
C LYS A 689 -16.31 1.63 8.49
N THR A 690 -15.69 2.74 8.89
CA THR A 690 -14.97 3.66 8.00
C THR A 690 -13.49 3.64 8.34
N ARG A 691 -12.64 3.68 7.33
CA ARG A 691 -11.17 3.69 7.49
C ARG A 691 -10.61 5.08 7.23
N MET A 692 -9.77 5.57 8.14
CA MET A 692 -9.11 6.87 8.03
C MET A 692 -7.60 6.71 8.25
N TYR A 693 -6.82 6.71 7.17
CA TYR A 693 -5.38 6.39 7.24
C TYR A 693 -4.50 7.18 6.29
N GLY A 694 -3.20 7.31 6.58
CA GLY A 694 -2.27 8.03 5.72
C GLY A 694 -2.62 9.52 5.57
N ASN A 695 -3.30 10.12 6.56
CA ASN A 695 -3.65 11.53 6.58
C ASN A 695 -2.76 12.29 7.55
N LYS A 696 -2.68 13.62 7.45
CA LYS A 696 -1.98 14.41 8.48
C LYS A 696 -2.73 14.37 9.81
N GLN A 697 -4.04 14.48 9.77
CA GLN A 697 -4.95 14.31 10.90
C GLN A 697 -6.04 13.31 10.50
N GLY A 698 -6.39 12.36 11.36
CA GLY A 698 -7.49 11.42 11.11
C GLY A 698 -8.84 12.11 11.18
N LEU A 699 -9.55 11.97 12.29
CA LEU A 699 -10.84 12.61 12.54
C LEU A 699 -10.66 13.86 13.42
N LEU A 700 -11.28 14.98 13.03
CA LEU A 700 -11.35 16.21 13.81
C LEU A 700 -12.79 16.56 14.16
N ILE A 701 -13.12 16.62 15.46
CA ILE A 701 -14.43 17.02 15.97
C ILE A 701 -14.31 18.34 16.75
N GLY A 702 -14.87 19.39 16.18
CA GLY A 702 -14.92 20.73 16.73
C GLY A 702 -14.05 21.75 15.97
N PRO A 703 -14.17 23.05 16.30
CA PRO A 703 -14.94 23.60 17.43
C PRO A 703 -16.45 23.63 17.17
N GLN A 704 -17.22 23.58 18.27
CA GLN A 704 -18.68 23.72 18.31
C GLN A 704 -19.45 22.64 17.54
N ALA A 705 -18.91 21.42 17.42
CA ALA A 705 -19.70 20.30 16.91
C ALA A 705 -20.86 19.96 17.87
N LYS A 706 -21.91 19.34 17.31
CA LYS A 706 -23.04 18.81 18.10
C LYS A 706 -22.81 17.32 18.35
N GLU A 707 -23.89 16.54 18.37
CA GLU A 707 -23.86 15.11 18.57
C GLU A 707 -23.01 14.43 17.50
N CYS A 708 -21.96 13.75 17.94
CA CYS A 708 -21.06 13.00 17.06
C CYS A 708 -20.87 11.58 17.60
N VAL A 709 -21.10 10.58 16.75
CA VAL A 709 -20.96 9.16 17.05
C VAL A 709 -19.99 8.54 16.06
N VAL A 710 -18.93 7.94 16.59
CA VAL A 710 -17.86 7.27 15.84
C VAL A 710 -17.84 5.81 16.28
N GLU A 711 -18.29 4.91 15.42
CA GLU A 711 -18.49 3.48 15.75
C GLU A 711 -17.76 2.55 14.78
N ASP A 712 -17.11 1.50 15.29
CA ASP A 712 -16.51 0.43 14.47
C ASP A 712 -15.59 0.94 13.33
N CYS A 713 -14.85 2.03 13.56
CA CYS A 713 -13.94 2.62 12.58
C CYS A 713 -12.48 2.26 12.86
N ASP A 714 -11.66 2.28 11.81
CA ASP A 714 -10.20 2.09 11.90
C ASP A 714 -9.48 3.40 11.57
N LEU A 715 -8.70 3.92 12.52
CA LEU A 715 -7.94 5.16 12.37
C LEU A 715 -6.46 4.92 12.64
N TYR A 716 -5.64 4.89 11.57
CA TYR A 716 -4.24 4.46 11.68
C TYR A 716 -3.30 5.12 10.69
N ASP A 717 -1.98 5.07 10.95
CA ASP A 717 -0.94 5.60 10.04
C ASP A 717 -1.18 7.07 9.68
N ASN A 718 -1.65 7.87 10.64
CA ASN A 718 -1.82 9.32 10.47
C ASN A 718 -0.65 10.08 11.12
N GLU A 719 -0.18 11.17 10.50
CA GLU A 719 0.99 11.95 10.96
C GLU A 719 0.77 12.68 12.30
N SER A 720 -0.48 12.79 12.76
CA SER A 720 -0.86 13.44 14.03
C SER A 720 -1.80 12.52 14.82
N CYS A 721 -2.94 13.04 15.30
CA CYS A 721 -3.86 12.29 16.14
C CYS A 721 -4.77 11.40 15.28
N GLY A 722 -5.10 10.20 15.77
CA GLY A 722 -6.16 9.39 15.18
C GLY A 722 -7.50 10.10 15.26
N ILE A 723 -7.92 10.45 16.48
CA ILE A 723 -9.12 11.26 16.74
C ILE A 723 -8.74 12.48 17.57
N PHE A 724 -9.14 13.67 17.13
CA PHE A 724 -8.95 14.91 17.87
C PHE A 724 -10.28 15.61 18.12
N VAL A 725 -10.62 15.80 19.39
CA VAL A 725 -11.82 16.51 19.85
C VAL A 725 -11.43 17.81 20.55
N THR A 726 -12.01 18.93 20.13
CA THR A 726 -11.68 20.24 20.68
C THR A 726 -12.89 21.16 20.74
N ASN A 727 -13.05 21.89 21.85
CA ASN A 727 -14.12 22.86 22.06
C ASN A 727 -15.52 22.34 21.69
N CYS A 728 -15.84 21.14 22.19
CA CYS A 728 -17.10 20.45 21.94
C CYS A 728 -17.80 20.09 23.24
N ALA A 729 -18.72 20.95 23.70
CA ALA A 729 -19.49 20.73 24.92
C ALA A 729 -20.66 19.73 24.73
N SER A 730 -20.97 19.36 23.49
CA SER A 730 -22.02 18.40 23.11
C SER A 730 -21.56 16.96 23.29
N ASP A 731 -22.50 16.01 23.29
CA ASP A 731 -22.18 14.59 23.45
C ASP A 731 -21.41 14.03 22.24
N VAL A 732 -20.16 13.66 22.46
CA VAL A 732 -19.33 12.92 21.49
C VAL A 732 -19.14 11.50 22.00
N THR A 733 -19.51 10.50 21.20
CA THR A 733 -19.34 9.08 21.51
C THR A 733 -18.35 8.45 20.54
N ILE A 734 -17.31 7.83 21.08
CA ILE A 734 -16.29 7.08 20.35
C ILE A 734 -16.35 5.65 20.86
N LYS A 735 -16.93 4.73 20.08
CA LYS A 735 -17.21 3.36 20.52
C LYS A 735 -16.71 2.29 19.56
N GLY A 736 -16.06 1.23 20.06
CA GLY A 736 -15.74 0.05 19.24
C GLY A 736 -14.70 0.28 18.13
N ASN A 737 -13.92 1.36 18.21
CA ASN A 737 -12.97 1.74 17.16
C ASN A 737 -11.57 1.15 17.42
N HIS A 738 -10.80 0.95 16.34
CA HIS A 738 -9.37 0.63 16.40
C HIS A 738 -8.55 1.88 16.06
N VAL A 739 -7.75 2.38 16.99
CA VAL A 739 -6.92 3.58 16.81
C VAL A 739 -5.45 3.24 17.03
N TYR A 740 -4.67 3.12 15.96
CA TYR A 740 -3.34 2.52 16.06
C TYR A 740 -2.29 3.05 15.10
N ASP A 741 -1.01 2.87 15.43
CA ASP A 741 0.13 3.26 14.58
C ASP A 741 0.03 4.72 14.07
N ASN A 742 -0.44 5.66 14.90
CA ASN A 742 -0.42 7.10 14.60
C ASN A 742 0.83 7.76 15.20
N ASP A 743 1.41 8.73 14.48
CA ASP A 743 2.71 9.38 14.81
C ASP A 743 2.63 10.33 16.03
N GLU A 744 1.42 10.74 16.45
CA GLU A 744 1.20 11.46 17.70
C GLU A 744 0.24 10.70 18.63
N LEU A 745 -0.92 11.25 18.97
CA LEU A 745 -1.81 10.70 20.00
C LEU A 745 -2.84 9.75 19.36
N GLY A 746 -3.30 8.74 20.11
CA GLY A 746 -4.44 7.94 19.67
C GLY A 746 -5.72 8.80 19.63
N ILE A 747 -6.23 9.14 20.81
CA ILE A 747 -7.39 10.02 20.99
C ILE A 747 -7.00 11.22 21.85
N SER A 748 -7.23 12.42 21.33
CA SER A 748 -6.95 13.69 22.02
C SER A 748 -8.25 14.47 22.28
N VAL A 749 -8.43 14.95 23.51
CA VAL A 749 -9.63 15.70 23.96
C VAL A 749 -9.19 16.98 24.68
N THR A 750 -9.60 18.14 24.16
CA THR A 750 -9.10 19.46 24.61
C THR A 750 -10.21 20.52 24.67
N GLN A 751 -9.90 21.65 25.30
CA GLN A 751 -10.70 22.88 25.35
C GLN A 751 -12.16 22.68 25.83
N ASN A 752 -12.38 22.22 27.07
CA ASN A 752 -13.72 22.01 27.66
C ASN A 752 -14.63 21.04 26.87
N SER A 753 -14.07 19.98 26.30
CA SER A 753 -14.87 19.00 25.56
C SER A 753 -15.44 17.88 26.44
N ASN A 754 -16.59 17.34 26.06
CA ASN A 754 -17.24 16.20 26.74
C ASN A 754 -17.28 14.98 25.82
N VAL A 755 -16.64 13.86 26.21
CA VAL A 755 -16.51 12.69 25.33
C VAL A 755 -16.76 11.38 26.09
N SER A 756 -17.47 10.43 25.47
CA SER A 756 -17.55 9.04 25.92
C SER A 756 -16.68 8.18 25.02
N ILE A 757 -15.67 7.51 25.58
CA ILE A 757 -14.71 6.63 24.90
C ILE A 757 -14.94 5.21 25.43
N LEU A 758 -15.61 4.38 24.64
CA LEU A 758 -16.16 3.09 25.08
C LEU A 758 -15.67 1.92 24.20
N GLU A 759 -15.23 0.81 24.78
CA GLU A 759 -14.99 -0.44 24.03
C GLU A 759 -13.99 -0.30 22.85
N ASN A 760 -13.07 0.68 22.88
CA ASN A 760 -12.10 0.89 21.80
C ASN A 760 -10.78 0.13 22.04
N GLU A 761 -10.08 -0.22 20.97
CA GLU A 761 -8.70 -0.74 21.02
C GLU A 761 -7.72 0.33 20.52
N ILE A 762 -6.82 0.77 21.41
CA ILE A 762 -5.90 1.89 21.14
C ILE A 762 -4.47 1.43 21.36
N LEU A 763 -3.70 1.28 20.28
CA LEU A 763 -2.41 0.61 20.36
C LEU A 763 -1.32 1.16 19.46
N ARG A 764 -0.05 1.01 19.89
CA ARG A 764 1.13 1.35 19.09
C ARG A 764 1.17 2.77 18.52
N ASN A 765 0.51 3.73 19.17
CA ASN A 765 0.68 5.14 18.82
C ASN A 765 2.00 5.66 19.43
N ASP A 766 2.66 6.59 18.74
CA ASP A 766 3.95 7.17 19.17
C ASP A 766 3.79 8.11 20.38
N GLY A 767 2.58 8.60 20.63
CA GLY A 767 2.17 9.40 21.78
C GLY A 767 1.46 8.59 22.87
N TRP A 768 0.55 9.27 23.56
CA TRP A 768 -0.36 8.64 24.53
C TRP A 768 -1.54 8.00 23.80
N GLY A 769 -2.04 6.87 24.34
CA GLY A 769 -3.25 6.25 23.81
C GLY A 769 -4.45 7.20 23.89
N ILE A 770 -4.72 7.73 25.09
CA ILE A 770 -5.76 8.74 25.32
C ILE A 770 -5.13 9.94 26.04
N PHE A 771 -5.43 11.15 25.57
CA PHE A 771 -4.90 12.40 26.10
C PHE A 771 -6.04 13.40 26.34
N ILE A 772 -6.34 13.73 27.60
CA ILE A 772 -7.47 14.58 27.98
C ILE A 772 -6.94 15.78 28.78
N VAL A 773 -7.13 16.99 28.26
CA VAL A 773 -6.61 18.22 28.88
C VAL A 773 -7.59 19.41 28.79
N ASP A 774 -7.19 20.55 29.35
CA ASP A 774 -7.88 21.85 29.25
C ASP A 774 -9.34 21.80 29.72
N HIS A 775 -9.55 21.35 30.97
CA HIS A 775 -10.86 21.29 31.62
C HIS A 775 -11.89 20.37 30.93
N SER A 776 -11.46 19.55 29.97
CA SER A 776 -12.29 18.55 29.32
C SER A 776 -12.70 17.42 30.27
N GLN A 777 -13.75 16.70 29.90
CA GLN A 777 -14.33 15.60 30.64
C GLN A 777 -14.46 14.38 29.74
N ALA A 778 -14.11 13.21 30.28
CA ALA A 778 -14.28 11.97 29.53
C ALA A 778 -14.81 10.83 30.39
N VAL A 779 -15.72 10.04 29.79
CA VAL A 779 -16.12 8.72 30.29
C VAL A 779 -15.36 7.68 29.49
N VAL A 780 -14.34 7.07 30.09
CA VAL A 780 -13.46 6.08 29.46
C VAL A 780 -13.77 4.70 30.04
N LYS A 781 -14.46 3.84 29.29
CA LYS A 781 -14.89 2.52 29.79
C LYS A 781 -14.59 1.37 28.83
N GLU A 782 -14.19 0.23 29.40
CA GLU A 782 -14.03 -1.03 28.66
C GLU A 782 -13.06 -0.97 27.46
N ASN A 783 -12.13 -0.02 27.46
CA ASN A 783 -11.14 0.11 26.38
C ASN A 783 -9.91 -0.78 26.63
N LYS A 784 -9.25 -1.19 25.54
CA LYS A 784 -7.97 -1.91 25.56
C LYS A 784 -6.88 -0.99 25.02
N ILE A 785 -5.98 -0.53 25.90
CA ILE A 785 -4.98 0.50 25.59
C ILE A 785 -3.58 -0.05 25.81
N HIS A 786 -2.80 -0.28 24.74
CA HIS A 786 -1.53 -0.99 24.92
C HIS A 786 -0.45 -0.66 23.91
N HIS A 787 0.82 -0.90 24.30
CA HIS A 787 1.98 -0.72 23.43
C HIS A 787 2.16 0.69 22.86
N ASN A 788 1.56 1.71 23.47
CA ASN A 788 1.80 3.12 23.08
C ASN A 788 3.16 3.59 23.62
N GLN A 789 3.86 4.43 22.86
CA GLN A 789 5.25 4.81 23.17
C GLN A 789 5.38 5.82 24.31
N CYS A 790 4.31 6.57 24.64
CA CYS A 790 4.30 7.40 25.84
C CYS A 790 3.64 6.68 27.02
N GLY A 791 2.32 6.48 27.00
CA GLY A 791 1.58 5.89 28.10
C GLY A 791 0.14 5.59 27.71
N GLY A 792 -0.64 5.02 28.62
CA GLY A 792 -2.02 4.63 28.34
C GLY A 792 -2.96 5.84 28.27
N ILE A 793 -3.27 6.42 29.43
CA ILE A 793 -4.18 7.56 29.55
C ILE A 793 -3.47 8.72 30.28
N TYR A 794 -3.51 9.92 29.71
CA TYR A 794 -3.01 11.15 30.31
C TYR A 794 -4.16 12.12 30.61
N LEU A 795 -4.20 12.64 31.83
CA LEU A 795 -5.16 13.64 32.28
C LEU A 795 -4.45 14.83 32.94
N LEU A 796 -4.73 16.04 32.46
CA LEU A 796 -4.22 17.30 33.04
C LEU A 796 -5.30 18.37 33.09
N ASN A 797 -5.39 19.11 34.20
CA ASN A 797 -6.34 20.23 34.37
C ASN A 797 -7.80 19.85 34.06
N CYS A 798 -8.22 18.61 34.28
CA CYS A 798 -9.59 18.15 33.98
C CYS A 798 -10.61 18.73 34.97
N SER A 799 -11.86 18.90 34.53
CA SER A 799 -12.94 19.38 35.42
C SER A 799 -13.16 18.41 36.59
N VAL A 800 -13.02 18.91 37.82
CA VAL A 800 -13.11 18.14 39.08
C VAL A 800 -14.34 17.23 39.14
N GLY A 801 -14.13 15.93 39.37
CA GLY A 801 -15.19 14.98 39.74
C GLY A 801 -16.09 14.47 38.60
N LYS A 802 -15.77 14.78 37.34
CA LYS A 802 -16.64 14.44 36.19
C LYS A 802 -16.07 13.41 35.23
N SER A 803 -14.75 13.29 35.11
CA SER A 803 -14.15 12.21 34.33
C SER A 803 -14.25 10.88 35.07
N VAL A 804 -14.55 9.81 34.33
CA VAL A 804 -14.79 8.45 34.86
C VAL A 804 -13.96 7.49 34.03
N ILE A 805 -13.10 6.70 34.69
CA ILE A 805 -12.26 5.69 34.03
C ILE A 805 -12.55 4.34 34.68
N GLU A 806 -13.24 3.44 33.97
CA GLU A 806 -13.68 2.17 34.55
C GLU A 806 -13.48 0.97 33.62
N TYR A 807 -13.12 -0.19 34.18
CA TYR A 807 -13.04 -1.47 33.46
C TYR A 807 -12.11 -1.49 32.23
N ASN A 808 -11.12 -0.59 32.15
CA ASN A 808 -10.17 -0.55 31.04
C ASN A 808 -9.02 -1.55 31.26
N ASN A 809 -8.54 -2.16 30.18
CA ASN A 809 -7.33 -2.98 30.16
C ASN A 809 -6.19 -2.16 29.55
N ILE A 810 -5.26 -1.70 30.40
CA ILE A 810 -4.16 -0.85 29.99
C ILE A 810 -2.85 -1.59 30.26
N SER A 811 -2.13 -1.94 29.20
CA SER A 811 -0.95 -2.78 29.35
C SER A 811 0.19 -2.52 28.38
N PHE A 812 1.41 -2.91 28.74
CA PHE A 812 2.59 -2.86 27.86
C PHE A 812 2.90 -1.48 27.26
N ASN A 813 2.44 -0.38 27.87
CA ASN A 813 2.79 0.95 27.41
C ASN A 813 4.21 1.32 27.89
N SER A 814 4.93 2.10 27.07
CA SER A 814 6.32 2.53 27.34
C SER A 814 6.47 3.55 28.48
N GLY A 815 5.36 3.95 29.10
CA GLY A 815 5.27 4.79 30.29
C GLY A 815 3.99 4.45 31.07
N PRO A 816 3.51 5.34 31.97
CA PRO A 816 2.45 5.02 32.92
C PRO A 816 1.16 4.53 32.25
N GLY A 817 0.47 3.60 32.90
CA GLY A 817 -0.85 3.17 32.43
C GLY A 817 -1.87 4.31 32.50
N ILE A 818 -1.92 5.02 33.63
CA ILE A 818 -2.75 6.23 33.79
C ILE A 818 -1.92 7.28 34.53
N TYR A 819 -1.74 8.45 33.92
CA TYR A 819 -1.10 9.62 34.50
C TYR A 819 -2.14 10.73 34.75
N GLU A 820 -2.19 11.25 35.97
CA GLU A 820 -3.10 12.32 36.39
C GLU A 820 -2.39 13.18 37.45
N GLU A 821 -2.39 14.50 37.29
CA GLU A 821 -1.76 15.42 38.26
C GLU A 821 -2.70 15.80 39.42
N ASP A 822 -4.01 15.94 39.16
CA ASP A 822 -5.01 16.29 40.17
C ASP A 822 -5.89 15.08 40.49
N SER A 823 -5.82 14.50 41.69
CA SER A 823 -6.48 13.23 42.06
C SER A 823 -8.02 13.31 42.19
N LEU A 824 -8.73 13.65 41.12
CA LEU A 824 -10.16 13.99 41.15
C LEU A 824 -11.02 13.12 40.22
N THR A 825 -10.40 12.20 39.46
CA THR A 825 -11.08 11.26 38.57
C THR A 825 -11.58 10.01 39.30
N LYS A 826 -12.82 9.58 39.03
CA LYS A 826 -13.33 8.31 39.54
C LYS A 826 -12.71 7.15 38.77
N ARG A 827 -11.95 6.30 39.47
CA ARG A 827 -11.33 5.09 38.90
C ARG A 827 -11.95 3.84 39.52
N LYS A 828 -12.43 2.91 38.71
CA LYS A 828 -12.99 1.64 39.20
C LYS A 828 -12.58 0.46 38.31
N GLU A 829 -12.04 -0.59 38.90
CA GLU A 829 -11.82 -1.89 38.24
C GLU A 829 -11.00 -1.85 36.92
N ASN A 830 -10.06 -0.90 36.79
CA ASN A 830 -9.11 -0.89 35.67
C ASN A 830 -7.96 -1.89 35.91
N LYS A 831 -7.61 -2.66 34.87
CA LYS A 831 -6.47 -3.57 34.88
C LYS A 831 -5.25 -2.86 34.30
N LEU A 832 -4.23 -2.61 35.14
CA LEU A 832 -2.95 -2.02 34.75
C LEU A 832 -1.87 -3.11 34.85
N GLN A 833 -1.26 -3.51 33.74
CA GLN A 833 -0.26 -4.58 33.70
C GLN A 833 0.91 -4.23 32.79
N ASP A 834 2.14 -4.48 33.23
CA ASP A 834 3.35 -4.34 32.38
C ASP A 834 3.54 -2.95 31.72
N ASN A 835 2.95 -1.90 32.30
CA ASN A 835 3.23 -0.51 31.93
C ASN A 835 4.49 -0.03 32.67
N LYS A 836 5.30 0.82 32.03
CA LYS A 836 6.47 1.41 32.70
C LYS A 836 6.02 2.56 33.61
N GLU A 837 5.70 2.24 34.86
CA GLU A 837 5.25 3.20 35.89
C GLU A 837 6.36 4.19 36.33
N GLU A 838 7.63 3.91 36.01
CA GLU A 838 8.75 4.80 36.28
C GLU A 838 8.94 5.81 35.14
N ARG A 839 9.10 7.10 35.49
CA ARG A 839 9.61 8.13 34.55
C ARG A 839 10.78 7.53 33.77
N ASN A 840 10.69 7.54 32.45
CA ASN A 840 11.80 7.19 31.55
C ASN A 840 13.02 8.10 31.81
N GLN A 841 13.81 7.77 32.83
CA GLN A 841 15.25 7.98 32.79
C GLN A 841 15.84 6.82 32.00
N SER A 842 15.87 6.99 30.68
CA SER A 842 16.81 6.38 29.74
C SER A 842 17.55 5.12 30.24
N THR A 843 17.03 3.93 29.96
CA THR A 843 17.82 2.70 30.01
C THR A 843 18.77 2.64 28.82
N ALA A 844 19.95 3.25 28.97
CA ALA A 844 21.13 2.87 28.20
C ALA A 844 21.71 1.61 28.86
N GLN A 845 21.43 0.43 28.29
CA GLN A 845 22.19 -0.78 28.63
C GLN A 845 23.66 -0.56 28.24
N SER A 846 24.56 -0.66 29.21
CA SER A 846 25.98 -0.41 29.00
C SER A 846 26.66 -1.58 28.31
N GLU A 847 26.94 -1.46 27.01
CA GLU A 847 28.07 -2.15 26.42
C GLU A 847 29.37 -1.65 27.09
N ALA A 848 30.26 -2.55 27.46
CA ALA A 848 31.52 -2.18 28.11
C ALA A 848 32.38 -1.31 27.17
N LYS A 849 32.46 0.00 27.46
CA LYS A 849 33.22 0.96 26.66
C LYS A 849 34.72 0.62 26.70
N LEU A 850 35.37 0.61 25.52
CA LEU A 850 36.79 0.30 25.35
C LEU A 850 37.62 1.59 25.20
N CYS A 851 38.80 1.62 25.81
CA CYS A 851 39.75 2.73 25.60
C CYS A 851 40.16 2.81 24.12
N TYR A 852 40.04 3.99 23.51
CA TYR A 852 40.30 4.22 22.09
C TYR A 852 41.75 3.86 21.69
N CYS A 853 42.71 4.11 22.58
CA CYS A 853 44.13 3.82 22.39
C CYS A 853 44.49 2.36 22.73
N CYS A 854 44.25 1.92 23.97
CA CYS A 854 44.75 0.61 24.44
C CYS A 854 43.75 -0.54 24.32
N LYS A 855 42.52 -0.27 23.84
CA LYS A 855 41.42 -1.22 23.64
C LYS A 855 41.04 -2.05 24.87
N LYS A 856 41.41 -1.62 26.08
CA LYS A 856 41.02 -2.29 27.32
C LYS A 856 39.60 -1.87 27.73
N PRO A 857 38.73 -2.82 28.14
CA PRO A 857 37.43 -2.51 28.72
C PRO A 857 37.62 -1.82 30.06
N THR A 858 36.98 -0.68 30.27
CA THR A 858 37.07 0.06 31.52
C THR A 858 35.79 0.85 31.73
N THR A 859 35.24 0.83 32.94
CA THR A 859 34.00 1.53 33.28
C THR A 859 34.16 3.05 33.38
N ASN A 860 35.39 3.54 33.56
CA ASN A 860 35.71 4.96 33.75
C ASN A 860 36.67 5.49 32.66
N LEU A 861 36.16 5.65 31.44
CA LEU A 861 36.90 6.33 30.36
C LEU A 861 36.65 7.84 30.37
N LYS A 862 37.72 8.63 30.18
CA LYS A 862 37.67 10.09 30.01
C LYS A 862 37.60 10.44 28.53
N LYS A 863 36.61 11.25 28.14
CA LYS A 863 36.44 11.74 26.77
C LYS A 863 37.54 12.74 26.40
N CYS A 864 37.87 12.79 25.12
CA CYS A 864 38.69 13.87 24.56
C CYS A 864 37.95 15.20 24.76
N SER A 865 38.64 16.20 25.31
CA SER A 865 38.07 17.51 25.63
C SER A 865 37.77 18.38 24.42
N ASN A 866 38.13 17.93 23.20
CA ASN A 866 37.95 18.69 21.97
C ASN A 866 36.83 18.08 21.11
N CYS A 867 36.91 16.80 20.70
CA CYS A 867 35.89 16.17 19.84
C CYS A 867 34.79 15.40 20.57
N PHE A 868 34.94 15.07 21.86
CA PHE A 868 34.03 14.25 22.68
C PHE A 868 33.75 12.81 22.21
N THR A 869 34.15 12.42 21.00
CA THR A 869 33.94 11.08 20.43
C THR A 869 34.94 10.04 20.96
N ALA A 870 36.23 10.39 21.07
CA ALA A 870 37.25 9.45 21.55
C ALA A 870 37.29 9.38 23.08
N GLN A 871 37.43 8.17 23.63
CA GLN A 871 37.40 7.88 25.08
C GLN A 871 38.67 7.14 25.52
N TYR A 872 39.33 7.61 26.57
CA TYR A 872 40.62 7.08 27.04
C TYR A 872 40.58 6.68 28.50
N CYS A 873 41.25 5.58 28.87
CA CYS A 873 41.37 5.19 30.29
C CYS A 873 42.24 6.17 31.12
N GLY A 874 42.97 7.08 30.46
CA GLY A 874 43.72 8.14 31.14
C GLY A 874 44.51 9.03 30.19
N LYS A 875 45.10 10.10 30.74
CA LYS A 875 45.87 11.11 29.97
C LYS A 875 47.06 10.50 29.21
N ASN A 876 47.64 9.40 29.70
CA ASN A 876 48.76 8.74 29.02
C ASN A 876 48.33 8.08 27.70
N CYS A 877 47.19 7.38 27.70
CA CYS A 877 46.60 6.82 26.47
C CYS A 877 46.18 7.92 25.49
N GLN A 878 45.61 9.02 25.98
CA GLN A 878 45.26 10.16 25.13
C GLN A 878 46.51 10.81 24.50
N ARG A 879 47.59 11.03 25.26
CA ARG A 879 48.84 11.60 24.73
C ARG A 879 49.53 10.68 23.73
N SER A 880 49.49 9.37 23.98
CA SER A 880 50.05 8.36 23.07
C SER A 880 49.31 8.33 21.73
N ASP A 881 47.98 8.43 21.78
CA ASP A 881 47.13 8.43 20.59
C ASP A 881 47.10 9.79 19.88
N TRP A 882 47.48 10.89 20.55
CA TRP A 882 47.34 12.24 20.03
C TRP A 882 47.97 12.46 18.65
N LYS A 883 49.08 11.77 18.34
CA LYS A 883 49.72 11.86 17.01
C LYS A 883 48.81 11.38 15.87
N ASN A 884 47.95 10.39 16.14
CA ASN A 884 47.00 9.83 15.18
C ASN A 884 45.62 10.48 15.33
N HIS A 885 45.22 10.80 16.56
CA HIS A 885 43.92 11.37 16.86
C HIS A 885 43.80 12.83 16.44
N ARG A 886 44.85 13.65 16.48
CA ARG A 886 44.75 15.10 16.22
C ARG A 886 44.03 15.44 14.91
N GLY A 887 44.44 14.84 13.79
CA GLY A 887 43.80 15.10 12.49
C GLY A 887 42.35 14.60 12.41
N ILE A 888 42.03 13.50 13.08
CA ILE A 888 40.66 12.97 13.17
C ILE A 888 39.81 13.83 14.10
N CYS A 889 40.41 14.32 15.19
CA CYS A 889 39.78 15.20 16.17
C CYS A 889 39.35 16.51 15.51
N ASP A 890 40.22 17.10 14.69
CA ASP A 890 39.93 18.34 13.97
C ASP A 890 38.82 18.14 12.91
N ARG A 891 38.77 16.99 12.21
CA ARG A 891 37.65 16.65 11.30
C ARG A 891 36.34 16.34 12.04
N LEU A 892 36.38 15.62 13.16
CA LEU A 892 35.18 15.35 13.95
C LEU A 892 34.62 16.63 14.60
N LEU A 893 35.48 17.62 14.84
CA LEU A 893 35.09 18.97 15.23
C LEU A 893 34.39 19.73 14.10
N SER A 894 34.83 19.59 12.84
CA SER A 894 34.14 20.19 11.69
C SER A 894 32.82 19.49 11.36
N ASP A 895 32.77 18.16 11.44
CA ASP A 895 31.59 17.38 11.04
C ASP A 895 30.54 17.26 12.17
N GLY A 896 30.97 17.41 13.44
CA GLY A 896 30.13 17.27 14.63
C GLY A 896 29.65 18.58 15.26
N SER A 897 29.97 19.73 14.65
CA SER A 897 29.53 21.05 15.14
C SER A 897 29.17 22.02 14.02
N ILE A 898 28.22 22.91 14.29
CA ILE A 898 27.76 23.96 13.37
C ILE A 898 28.29 25.30 13.87
N ALA A 899 29.07 26.00 13.04
CA ALA A 899 29.60 27.32 13.35
C ALA A 899 28.62 28.43 12.93
N LEU A 900 28.40 29.39 13.84
CA LEU A 900 27.51 30.52 13.69
C LEU A 900 28.31 31.83 13.74
N ASN A 901 28.06 32.72 12.77
CA ASN A 901 28.63 34.07 12.77
C ASN A 901 27.88 34.96 13.77
N TYR A 902 28.63 35.57 14.68
CA TYR A 902 28.11 36.45 15.73
C TYR A 902 28.04 37.89 15.24
N VAL A 903 26.83 38.41 15.01
CA VAL A 903 26.59 39.80 14.58
C VAL A 903 26.06 40.63 15.74
N ARG A 904 26.84 41.64 16.17
CA ARG A 904 26.51 42.51 17.32
C ARG A 904 25.41 43.54 17.03
N ASP A 905 25.12 43.86 15.77
CA ASP A 905 24.21 44.94 15.40
C ASP A 905 23.01 44.43 14.56
N PRO A 906 21.76 44.51 15.08
CA PRO A 906 20.56 44.04 14.39
C PRO A 906 20.27 44.76 13.07
N LEU A 907 20.69 46.02 12.93
CA LEU A 907 20.39 46.84 11.75
C LEU A 907 21.22 46.43 10.53
N MET A 908 22.38 45.81 10.71
CA MET A 908 23.24 45.35 9.61
C MET A 908 22.83 43.99 9.02
N ALA A 909 22.07 43.18 9.76
CA ALA A 909 21.67 41.84 9.32
C ALA A 909 20.54 41.84 8.28
N ILE A 910 19.76 42.93 8.19
CA ILE A 910 18.63 43.06 7.26
C ILE A 910 19.08 43.42 5.83
N TYR A 911 20.28 44.00 5.68
CA TYR A 911 20.76 44.54 4.40
C TYR A 911 21.80 43.66 3.67
N SER A 912 22.20 42.52 4.22
CA SER A 912 23.18 41.64 3.59
C SER A 912 22.50 40.53 2.78
N SER A 913 22.39 40.75 1.46
CA SER A 913 22.01 39.74 0.47
C SER A 913 22.91 38.49 0.54
N PRO A 914 22.40 37.26 0.29
CA PRO A 914 23.23 36.04 0.25
C PRO A 914 24.32 36.03 -0.84
N ASN A 915 24.25 36.96 -1.81
CA ASN A 915 25.04 36.91 -3.05
C ASN A 915 26.38 37.65 -3.00
N GLU A 916 26.80 38.21 -1.87
CA GLU A 916 28.12 38.85 -1.71
C GLU A 916 28.88 38.25 -0.51
N ARG A 917 29.33 36.99 -0.61
CA ARG A 917 30.24 36.39 0.37
C ARG A 917 31.43 35.71 -0.29
N ASP A 918 32.59 35.90 0.33
CA ASP A 918 33.87 35.30 -0.03
C ASP A 918 33.76 33.76 0.02
N PRO A 919 34.12 33.02 -1.05
CA PRO A 919 34.05 31.55 -1.11
C PRO A 919 34.91 30.83 -0.05
N SER A 920 35.76 31.55 0.68
CA SER A 920 36.66 31.02 1.70
C SER A 920 36.11 31.02 3.13
N ASP A 921 34.91 31.57 3.39
CA ASP A 921 34.34 31.64 4.75
C ASP A 921 33.43 30.45 5.09
N ASP A 922 33.84 29.66 6.08
CA ASP A 922 33.23 28.39 6.51
C ASP A 922 31.87 28.52 7.26
N CYS A 923 31.33 29.74 7.38
CA CYS A 923 30.12 30.04 8.16
C CYS A 923 28.89 30.35 7.29
N LYS A 924 27.96 29.39 7.21
CA LYS A 924 26.70 29.53 6.45
C LYS A 924 25.59 30.30 7.18
N TYR A 925 25.64 30.40 8.52
CA TYR A 925 24.51 30.86 9.32
C TYR A 925 24.85 32.05 10.22
N THR A 926 23.89 32.97 10.39
CA THR A 926 24.05 34.22 11.14
C THR A 926 23.14 34.23 12.38
N PHE A 927 23.67 34.68 13.51
CA PHE A 927 22.93 34.85 14.77
C PHE A 927 22.81 36.35 15.12
N THR A 928 21.58 36.82 15.36
CA THR A 928 21.30 38.23 15.71
C THR A 928 20.75 38.34 17.14
N LEU A 929 21.38 39.18 17.97
CA LEU A 929 20.96 39.43 19.34
C LEU A 929 19.77 40.42 19.36
N ALA A 930 18.62 40.03 19.90
CA ALA A 930 17.50 40.93 20.08
C ALA A 930 17.51 41.50 21.51
N LEU A 931 17.95 42.75 21.68
CA LEU A 931 17.75 43.45 22.95
C LEU A 931 16.25 43.79 23.10
N ARG A 932 15.51 42.99 23.88
CA ARG A 932 14.19 43.40 24.39
C ARG A 932 14.15 43.36 25.91
N GLY A 933 13.90 44.55 26.47
CA GLY A 933 13.09 44.82 27.65
C GLY A 933 13.41 44.04 28.93
N ALA A 934 13.98 44.74 29.91
CA ALA A 934 14.25 44.27 31.26
C ALA A 934 12.97 43.84 32.02
N SER A 935 12.54 42.59 31.86
CA SER A 935 11.65 41.90 32.81
C SER A 935 11.42 40.44 32.40
N LEU A 936 12.42 39.58 32.63
CA LEU A 936 12.22 38.13 32.69
C LEU A 936 12.56 37.68 34.10
N LEU A 937 11.55 37.19 34.84
CA LEU A 937 11.74 36.68 36.19
C LEU A 937 12.40 35.29 36.14
N PRO A 938 13.40 35.01 36.99
CA PRO A 938 14.06 33.71 37.05
C PRO A 938 13.13 32.66 37.68
N VAL A 939 12.89 31.54 36.98
CA VAL A 939 12.22 30.35 37.54
C VAL A 939 13.09 29.11 37.29
N GLY A 940 13.52 28.45 38.37
CA GLY A 940 14.31 27.21 38.38
C GLY A 940 15.33 27.13 39.54
N PRO A 941 15.65 25.94 40.09
CA PRO A 941 16.43 25.81 41.33
C PRO A 941 17.95 26.04 41.14
N LYS A 942 18.48 27.00 41.91
CA LYS A 942 19.87 27.20 42.42
C LYS A 942 21.08 26.95 41.46
N TYR A 943 21.45 28.02 40.74
CA TYR A 943 22.75 28.51 40.21
C TYR A 943 23.99 27.60 39.97
N CYS A 944 24.59 27.78 38.78
CA CYS A 944 26.03 27.99 38.58
C CYS A 944 26.25 29.15 37.58
N GLN A 945 27.15 30.10 37.88
CA GLN A 945 27.52 31.17 36.95
C GLN A 945 28.32 30.61 35.76
N PRO A 946 28.17 31.11 34.52
CA PRO A 946 29.12 30.81 33.45
C PRO A 946 30.40 31.64 33.61
N PRO A 947 31.56 31.03 33.88
CA PRO A 947 32.82 31.73 34.01
C PRO A 947 33.66 31.55 32.72
N ASN A 948 34.21 32.65 32.21
CA ASN A 948 35.21 32.56 31.14
C ASN A 948 36.40 31.66 31.56
N ALA A 949 36.99 31.02 30.53
CA ALA A 949 38.25 30.26 30.45
C ALA A 949 38.17 28.73 30.30
N THR A 950 37.01 28.10 30.41
CA THR A 950 36.76 26.80 29.75
C THR A 950 35.51 26.91 28.91
N SER A 951 35.71 26.96 27.61
CA SER A 951 34.89 27.60 26.59
C SER A 951 33.54 26.94 26.26
N TRP A 952 32.93 26.15 27.16
CA TRP A 952 31.71 25.38 26.90
C TRP A 952 30.54 25.75 27.83
N PHE A 953 29.33 25.83 27.29
CA PHE A 953 28.07 26.08 28.02
C PHE A 953 26.88 25.41 27.34
N ILE A 954 25.73 25.34 28.03
CA ILE A 954 24.49 24.74 27.52
C ILE A 954 23.55 25.84 27.08
N VAL A 955 22.93 25.67 25.92
CA VAL A 955 21.83 26.54 25.45
C VAL A 955 20.56 25.72 25.27
N LYS A 956 19.42 26.38 25.44
CA LYS A 956 18.12 25.85 25.03
C LYS A 956 17.81 26.38 23.64
N MET A 957 17.54 25.49 22.71
CA MET A 957 17.04 25.81 21.38
C MET A 957 15.55 25.50 21.29
N SER A 958 14.78 26.36 20.64
CA SER A 958 13.34 26.18 20.47
C SER A 958 12.91 26.51 19.04
N ALA A 959 12.13 25.62 18.44
CA ALA A 959 11.59 25.74 17.08
C ALA A 959 10.08 25.49 17.11
N GLY A 960 9.30 26.23 16.34
CA GLY A 960 7.85 26.05 16.31
C GLY A 960 7.17 26.61 15.07
N VAL A 961 5.90 26.24 14.88
CA VAL A 961 5.07 26.71 13.76
C VAL A 961 4.32 27.98 14.18
N SER A 962 4.42 29.06 13.39
CA SER A 962 3.66 30.29 13.62
C SER A 962 2.19 30.09 13.25
N VAL A 963 1.29 30.20 14.25
CA VAL A 963 -0.15 29.99 14.07
C VAL A 963 -0.85 31.22 13.46
N GLU A 964 -0.21 32.40 13.47
CA GLU A 964 -0.90 33.66 13.14
C GLU A 964 -1.12 33.94 11.65
N GLN A 965 -0.57 33.16 10.70
CA GLN A 965 -0.66 33.52 9.27
C GLN A 965 -0.94 32.40 8.27
N GLY A 966 -1.21 31.16 8.69
CA GLY A 966 -1.53 30.08 7.75
C GLY A 966 -0.43 29.76 6.71
N LYS A 967 0.78 30.29 6.90
CA LYS A 967 1.99 29.89 6.17
C LYS A 967 2.60 28.71 6.93
N GLY A 968 2.75 27.57 6.26
CA GLY A 968 3.47 26.42 6.81
C GLY A 968 4.95 26.75 7.07
N TYR A 969 5.64 25.82 7.74
CA TYR A 969 7.09 25.72 7.94
C TYR A 969 7.88 27.05 7.90
N ASP A 970 8.22 27.59 9.07
CA ASP A 970 9.16 28.70 9.18
C ASP A 970 10.49 28.23 9.83
N PRO A 971 11.47 27.76 9.03
CA PRO A 971 12.80 27.38 9.52
C PRO A 971 13.63 28.57 10.02
N SER A 972 13.14 29.81 9.86
CA SER A 972 13.83 31.05 10.23
C SER A 972 13.79 31.37 11.73
N VAL A 973 13.05 30.59 12.52
CA VAL A 973 12.78 30.92 13.93
C VAL A 973 13.27 29.80 14.84
N VAL A 974 14.60 29.73 15.03
CA VAL A 974 15.19 28.99 16.15
C VAL A 974 15.65 29.98 17.21
N ARG A 975 15.01 29.95 18.38
CA ARG A 975 15.38 30.78 19.53
C ARG A 975 16.47 30.09 20.33
N LEU A 976 17.58 30.78 20.54
CA LEU A 976 18.68 30.31 21.37
C LEU A 976 18.68 31.10 22.68
N TYR A 977 18.57 30.40 23.81
CA TYR A 977 18.45 31.00 25.14
C TYR A 977 19.42 30.37 26.15
N ASP A 978 20.14 31.20 26.90
CA ASP A 978 20.89 30.80 28.11
C ASP A 978 20.28 31.48 29.35
N ARG A 979 20.03 30.69 30.42
CA ARG A 979 19.50 31.14 31.72
C ARG A 979 20.42 32.15 32.43
N SER A 980 21.66 32.37 31.95
CA SER A 980 22.60 33.37 32.47
C SER A 980 22.41 34.81 31.94
N LEU A 981 21.34 35.07 31.16
CA LEU A 981 20.95 36.39 30.63
C LEU A 981 21.92 37.02 29.61
N LYS A 982 22.86 36.26 29.01
CA LYS A 982 23.81 36.82 28.02
C LYS A 982 23.47 36.57 26.55
N ILE A 983 22.60 35.62 26.22
CA ILE A 983 22.28 35.25 24.84
C ILE A 983 20.76 35.00 24.67
N ASP A 984 20.10 35.87 23.90
CA ASP A 984 18.72 35.71 23.40
C ASP A 984 18.67 36.26 21.97
N GLY A 985 18.30 35.42 21.01
CA GLY A 985 18.34 35.78 19.59
C GLY A 985 17.73 34.73 18.67
N PHE A 986 17.60 35.11 17.41
CA PHE A 986 17.02 34.28 16.35
C PHE A 986 18.10 33.82 15.37
N LEU A 987 17.99 32.57 14.93
CA LEU A 987 18.84 31.98 13.88
C LEU A 987 18.05 31.91 12.58
N THR A 988 18.56 32.55 11.54
CA THR A 988 17.97 32.50 10.19
C THR A 988 18.76 31.55 9.30
N GLY A 989 18.06 30.68 8.56
CA GLY A 989 18.64 29.75 7.60
C GLY A 989 19.30 28.51 8.20
N ALA A 990 19.11 28.21 9.49
CA ALA A 990 19.73 27.08 10.19
C ALA A 990 18.86 25.80 10.11
N ASP A 991 18.50 25.37 8.90
CA ASP A 991 17.55 24.27 8.64
C ASP A 991 17.94 22.98 9.36
N GLN A 992 19.24 22.67 9.42
CA GLN A 992 19.76 21.48 10.10
C GLN A 992 19.48 21.50 11.61
N ILE A 993 19.62 22.66 12.27
CA ILE A 993 19.34 22.80 13.70
C ILE A 993 17.84 22.74 13.93
N TYR A 994 17.05 23.37 13.06
CA TYR A 994 15.58 23.29 13.11
C TYR A 994 15.10 21.83 13.04
N HIS A 995 15.57 21.06 12.06
CA HIS A 995 15.23 19.64 11.92
C HIS A 995 15.69 18.81 13.12
N LEU A 996 16.85 19.14 13.71
CA LEU A 996 17.35 18.47 14.90
C LEU A 996 16.43 18.70 16.11
N VAL A 997 16.03 19.96 16.35
CA VAL A 997 15.08 20.35 17.40
C VAL A 997 13.71 19.74 17.15
N TRP A 998 13.27 19.67 15.89
CA TRP A 998 11.99 19.06 15.54
C TRP A 998 11.98 17.55 15.79
N LYS A 999 13.05 16.85 15.36
CA LYS A 999 13.16 15.39 15.47
C LYS A 999 13.42 14.91 16.89
N HIS A 1000 14.19 15.66 17.68
CA HIS A 1000 14.68 15.20 18.99
C HIS A 1000 14.23 16.07 20.17
N GLY A 1001 13.61 17.23 19.92
CA GLY A 1001 13.18 18.15 20.97
C GLY A 1001 11.88 17.72 21.66
N ALA A 1002 11.80 17.96 22.96
CA ALA A 1002 10.60 17.74 23.76
C ALA A 1002 9.53 18.81 23.46
N MET A 1003 8.26 18.41 23.41
CA MET A 1003 7.15 19.35 23.24
C MET A 1003 7.08 20.34 24.40
N ALA A 1004 6.81 21.61 24.08
CA ALA A 1004 6.66 22.65 25.09
C ALA A 1004 5.28 22.57 25.75
N GLU A 1005 5.27 22.42 27.08
CA GLU A 1005 4.09 22.28 27.94
C GLU A 1005 2.96 23.31 27.71
N MET A 1006 3.28 24.55 27.31
CA MET A 1006 2.29 25.62 27.03
C MET A 1006 2.09 25.95 25.54
N PHE A 1007 2.89 25.37 24.64
CA PHE A 1007 2.84 25.67 23.21
C PHE A 1007 3.08 24.37 22.43
N ILE A 1008 2.01 23.61 22.21
CA ILE A 1008 2.04 22.30 21.51
C ILE A 1008 2.68 22.34 20.11
N TYR A 1009 2.78 23.53 19.50
CA TYR A 1009 3.43 23.75 18.21
C TYR A 1009 4.94 24.04 18.29
N TRP A 1010 5.53 23.97 19.49
CA TRP A 1010 6.95 24.28 19.74
C TRP A 1010 7.67 23.12 20.40
N ARG A 1011 8.84 22.77 19.87
CA ARG A 1011 9.77 21.77 20.44
C ARG A 1011 11.02 22.44 21.01
N LYS A 1012 11.57 21.87 22.07
CA LYS A 1012 12.72 22.38 22.82
C LYS A 1012 13.81 21.33 22.91
N LEU A 1013 15.05 21.71 22.66
CA LEU A 1013 16.20 20.82 22.74
C LEU A 1013 17.38 21.55 23.39
N PHE A 1014 18.00 20.95 24.41
CA PHE A 1014 19.22 21.50 25.00
C PHE A 1014 20.45 21.09 24.19
N MET A 1015 21.42 21.97 24.00
CA MET A 1015 22.61 21.70 23.18
C MET A 1015 23.88 22.23 23.83
N TRP A 1016 24.99 21.52 23.61
CA TRP A 1016 26.32 22.00 23.99
C TRP A 1016 26.78 23.07 23.00
N VAL A 1017 27.32 24.17 23.53
CA VAL A 1017 27.83 25.29 22.75
C VAL A 1017 29.21 25.67 23.25
N LYS A 1018 30.11 25.98 22.32
CA LYS A 1018 31.43 26.53 22.62
C LYS A 1018 31.51 28.00 22.23
N GLY A 1019 31.90 28.85 23.19
CA GLY A 1019 32.06 30.31 23.03
C GLY A 1019 33.29 30.67 22.21
N PRO A 1020 33.32 31.89 21.61
CA PRO A 1020 34.24 32.22 20.52
C PRO A 1020 35.68 32.40 21.03
N GLU A 1021 36.54 31.41 20.76
CA GLU A 1021 38.01 31.59 20.78
C GLU A 1021 38.50 32.24 19.46
N ASP A 1022 37.70 32.15 18.39
CA ASP A 1022 37.97 32.57 17.00
C ASP A 1022 36.91 33.55 16.44
N GLY A 1023 36.03 34.11 17.28
CA GLY A 1023 34.93 35.00 16.86
C GLY A 1023 33.65 34.29 16.39
N LYS A 1024 33.62 32.95 16.38
CA LYS A 1024 32.48 32.13 15.93
C LYS A 1024 31.87 31.34 17.09
N LEU A 1025 30.55 31.21 17.12
CA LEU A 1025 29.83 30.40 18.12
C LEU A 1025 29.60 28.99 17.55
N ARG A 1026 30.02 27.93 18.23
CA ARG A 1026 29.87 26.55 17.71
C ARG A 1026 28.84 25.74 18.49
N VAL A 1027 27.85 25.20 17.79
CA VAL A 1027 26.77 24.34 18.33
C VAL A 1027 27.08 22.89 18.01
N PHE A 1028 27.14 22.01 19.01
CA PHE A 1028 27.51 20.62 18.82
C PHE A 1028 26.29 19.74 18.62
N ILE A 1029 26.28 18.95 17.54
CA ILE A 1029 25.12 18.14 17.09
C ILE A 1029 25.34 16.63 17.31
N ASN A 1030 26.55 16.23 17.68
CA ASN A 1030 26.95 14.84 17.84
C ASN A 1030 26.62 14.25 19.23
N GLU A 1031 26.38 15.09 20.23
CA GLU A 1031 26.02 14.66 21.58
C GLU A 1031 25.20 15.72 22.30
N PHE A 1032 24.14 15.29 23.00
CA PHE A 1032 23.28 16.18 23.78
C PHE A 1032 23.75 16.30 25.26
N PRO A 1033 23.53 17.46 25.90
CA PRO A 1033 23.77 17.61 27.33
C PRO A 1033 22.85 16.68 28.14
N PRO A 1034 23.28 16.21 29.33
CA PRO A 1034 22.47 15.33 30.19
C PRO A 1034 21.19 15.98 30.74
N TYR A 1035 21.00 17.27 30.45
CA TYR A 1035 19.85 18.09 30.84
C TYR A 1035 18.58 17.85 30.00
N GLN A 1036 18.57 16.89 29.05
CA GLN A 1036 17.35 16.59 28.26
C GLN A 1036 16.20 15.99 29.08
N ASN A 1037 16.48 15.48 30.28
CA ASN A 1037 15.47 14.91 31.18
C ASN A 1037 14.74 15.99 32.03
N TRP A 1038 14.95 17.28 31.74
CA TRP A 1038 14.41 18.41 32.48
C TRP A 1038 13.26 19.11 31.78
#